data_AF-A0A6J4FV34-F1
#
_entry.id   AF-A0A6J4FV34-F1
#
_cell.length_a   1.000
_cell.length_b   1.000
_cell.length_c   1.000
_cell.angle_alpha   90.00
_cell.angle_beta   90.00
_cell.angle_gamma   90.00
#
_symmetry.space_group_name_H-M   'P 1'
#
loop_
_entity.id
_entity.type
_entity.pdbx_description
1 polymer ?
#
loop_
_entity_poly.entity_id
_entity_poly.type
_entity_poly.pdbx_seq_one_letter_code
_entity_poly.pdbx_strand_id
1 'polypeptide(L)'
;MSVQTCEITSRADAIAALNRQPKAVAISLLWSQTVDLFAARVDEALRPALNGLRRLAPDGVKVAVESIEREMDGWRVLIDGGTGDEMMIPDEAIGDTLATPGGGLCNLAQDVEVIRQSVGEFRHLPPVRHLSWADSAEQFGAEAVPGRSRTSLVLKDDGFDKLILTERGPSWDRAAIDPLAIERAFYDSGDAVLFVGQEPVDSKKFEEIRRRKLADPALRVYWLVGGNQLKRLFTEYRDFLSVVDVVSLNLAEAAGFFGFEPLRKRHRDSNELRKMYAKEIARRALELGANHVVITDGAKGASLARKARGGHVEFVYSPLIHENTVAVDPTVREDTGCGDSFAAAVATYFLASPARFKLNEAANFAHYVAGIVYQRRRPKLTREDVPFIAEAHARARACGALVGHHEAFDRTRCQIRPADMICRGPARKVLVLLTGGDPTDPAQPHVSGAAAAIERLAEMCRTGAYGRAPLIRIVPRVTTNPAARGHAGYALVDRAEMQRLAFRESFRKELGNPEGEPRNGVLASDLEGHEGVYLLRVTILEAIEVLSSEDFRELFGDIKFWHFATENIDERIAWHARNLGVTREQGQEIMRQALRDYVIEEMGAQYRFSHARATNLDEFQQEMTEQLIFPLDALLMGMFRGAV
;
A
#
# COMPACT_ATOMS: atom_id res chain seq x y z
N MET A 1 33.36 -7.44 -38.59
CA MET A 1 32.00 -7.05 -38.16
C MET A 1 32.03 -6.93 -36.65
N SER A 2 32.31 -5.72 -36.16
CA SER A 2 32.47 -5.42 -34.73
C SER A 2 31.14 -4.97 -34.14
N VAL A 3 30.76 -5.60 -33.04
CA VAL A 3 29.68 -5.19 -32.15
C VAL A 3 30.00 -3.78 -31.63
N GLN A 4 29.22 -2.78 -32.08
CA GLN A 4 29.25 -1.43 -31.48
C GLN A 4 28.47 -1.48 -30.17
N THR A 5 29.19 -1.54 -29.06
CA THR A 5 28.73 -1.16 -27.74
C THR A 5 28.29 0.30 -27.78
N CYS A 6 27.01 0.55 -27.50
CA CYS A 6 26.44 1.89 -27.38
C CYS A 6 27.03 2.56 -26.12
N GLU A 7 28.03 3.42 -26.32
CA GLU A 7 28.63 4.24 -25.27
C GLU A 7 27.58 5.17 -24.66
N ILE A 8 27.59 5.27 -23.34
CA ILE A 8 26.79 6.21 -22.57
C ILE A 8 27.19 7.63 -22.99
N THR A 9 26.34 8.26 -23.80
CA THR A 9 26.43 9.65 -24.24
C THR A 9 26.45 10.61 -23.05
N SER A 10 27.18 11.71 -23.21
CA SER A 10 27.69 12.60 -22.17
C SER A 10 26.67 13.03 -21.08
N ARG A 11 27.17 13.44 -19.90
CA ARG A 11 26.36 14.08 -18.83
C ARG A 11 25.52 15.25 -19.36
N ALA A 12 25.97 15.94 -20.41
CA ALA A 12 25.22 17.02 -21.05
C ALA A 12 24.00 16.49 -21.80
N ASP A 13 24.10 15.33 -22.46
CA ASP A 13 22.98 14.67 -23.14
C ASP A 13 21.98 14.09 -22.14
N ALA A 14 22.46 13.53 -21.02
CA ALA A 14 21.60 13.09 -19.93
C ALA A 14 20.85 14.27 -19.27
N ILE A 15 21.53 15.39 -19.05
CA ILE A 15 20.91 16.64 -18.55
C ILE A 15 19.96 17.22 -19.60
N ALA A 16 20.31 17.20 -20.89
CA ALA A 16 19.46 17.67 -21.98
C ALA A 16 18.20 16.80 -22.13
N ALA A 17 18.32 15.47 -22.00
CA ALA A 17 17.19 14.54 -21.97
C ALA A 17 16.28 14.78 -20.76
N LEU A 18 16.86 15.02 -19.57
CA LEU A 18 16.12 15.42 -18.36
C LEU A 18 15.44 16.80 -18.49
N ASN A 19 15.96 17.68 -19.35
CA ASN A 19 15.47 19.04 -19.58
C ASN A 19 14.55 19.17 -20.79
N ARG A 20 14.28 18.10 -21.57
CA ARG A 20 13.30 18.16 -22.65
C ARG A 20 11.92 18.43 -22.05
N GLN A 21 11.21 19.42 -22.61
CA GLN A 21 9.81 19.66 -22.25
C GLN A 21 8.98 18.41 -22.61
N PRO A 22 7.98 18.04 -21.78
CA PRO A 22 7.20 16.85 -22.04
C PRO A 22 6.44 17.03 -23.36
N LYS A 23 6.53 16.04 -24.26
CA LYS A 23 5.88 16.09 -25.59
C LYS A 23 4.37 15.89 -25.50
N ALA A 24 3.92 15.01 -24.61
CA ALA A 24 2.51 14.81 -24.23
C ALA A 24 2.40 14.07 -22.89
N VAL A 25 1.22 14.16 -22.27
CA VAL A 25 0.80 13.38 -21.10
C VAL A 25 -0.25 12.37 -21.55
N ALA A 26 -0.05 11.10 -21.27
CA ALA A 26 -1.01 10.05 -21.59
C ALA A 26 -1.71 9.54 -20.33
N ILE A 27 -3.05 9.48 -20.39
CA ILE A 27 -3.89 8.93 -19.34
C ILE A 27 -4.82 7.87 -19.95
N SER A 28 -4.58 6.60 -19.65
CA SER A 28 -5.50 5.52 -20.04
C SER A 28 -6.47 5.23 -18.91
N LEU A 29 -7.77 5.37 -19.21
CA LEU A 29 -8.87 5.20 -18.27
C LEU A 29 -9.51 3.81 -18.32
N LEU A 30 -9.20 2.99 -19.34
CA LEU A 30 -9.88 1.72 -19.62
C LEU A 30 -10.09 0.84 -18.37
N TRP A 31 -9.08 0.74 -17.51
CA TRP A 31 -9.14 -0.16 -16.35
C TRP A 31 -9.62 0.51 -15.06
N SER A 32 -9.61 1.83 -15.00
CA SER A 32 -9.87 2.59 -13.77
C SER A 32 -11.27 3.18 -13.73
N GLN A 33 -11.90 3.31 -14.88
CA GLN A 33 -13.16 3.99 -15.07
C GLN A 33 -14.35 3.22 -14.53
N THR A 34 -15.27 3.95 -13.90
CA THR A 34 -16.60 3.48 -13.52
C THR A 34 -17.69 4.40 -14.07
N VAL A 35 -18.90 3.88 -14.22
CA VAL A 35 -20.14 4.64 -14.26
C VAL A 35 -20.75 4.56 -12.86
N ASP A 36 -20.63 5.62 -12.08
CA ASP A 36 -21.17 5.72 -10.73
C ASP A 36 -22.63 6.19 -10.79
N LEU A 37 -23.52 5.34 -10.31
CA LEU A 37 -24.95 5.55 -10.22
C LEU A 37 -25.29 5.96 -8.78
N PHE A 38 -25.61 7.24 -8.56
CA PHE A 38 -25.97 7.76 -7.25
C PHE A 38 -27.48 7.61 -7.02
N ALA A 39 -27.85 6.79 -6.05
CA ALA A 39 -29.23 6.70 -5.59
C ALA A 39 -29.69 8.02 -4.94
N ALA A 40 -30.94 8.39 -5.17
CA ALA A 40 -31.54 9.58 -4.57
C ALA A 40 -31.86 9.42 -3.08
N ARG A 41 -32.16 8.19 -2.64
CA ARG A 41 -32.49 7.85 -1.24
C ARG A 41 -32.15 6.39 -0.92
N VAL A 42 -32.29 5.99 0.34
CA VAL A 42 -32.22 4.58 0.74
C VAL A 42 -33.34 4.27 1.72
N ASP A 43 -34.37 3.57 1.22
CA ASP A 43 -35.55 3.21 1.99
C ASP A 43 -35.22 2.34 3.22
N GLU A 44 -35.94 2.53 4.31
CA GLU A 44 -35.64 1.92 5.61
C GLU A 44 -35.69 0.38 5.56
N ALA A 45 -36.59 -0.17 4.75
CA ALA A 45 -36.74 -1.61 4.55
C ALA A 45 -35.51 -2.26 3.88
N LEU A 46 -34.76 -1.49 3.07
CA LEU A 46 -33.57 -1.96 2.36
C LEU A 46 -32.31 -1.96 3.25
N ARG A 47 -32.28 -1.10 4.27
CA ARG A 47 -31.09 -0.86 5.13
C ARG A 47 -30.53 -2.12 5.80
N PRO A 48 -31.33 -3.08 6.32
CA PRO A 48 -30.77 -4.29 6.94
C PRO A 48 -29.96 -5.14 5.95
N ALA A 49 -30.46 -5.34 4.73
CA ALA A 49 -29.78 -6.12 3.70
C ALA A 49 -28.47 -5.45 3.27
N LEU A 50 -28.50 -4.13 3.03
CA LEU A 50 -27.30 -3.35 2.69
C LEU A 50 -26.27 -3.35 3.82
N ASN A 51 -26.71 -3.29 5.08
CA ASN A 51 -25.80 -3.42 6.23
C ASN A 51 -25.20 -4.83 6.35
N GLY A 52 -25.91 -5.87 5.90
CA GLY A 52 -25.36 -7.22 5.75
C GLY A 52 -24.20 -7.24 4.76
N LEU A 53 -24.41 -6.69 3.55
CA LEU A 53 -23.35 -6.54 2.54
C LEU A 53 -22.18 -5.69 3.03
N ARG A 54 -22.46 -4.59 3.73
CA ARG A 54 -21.45 -3.68 4.27
C ARG A 54 -20.50 -4.37 5.25
N ARG A 55 -20.93 -5.42 5.97
CA ARG A 55 -20.06 -6.22 6.85
C ARG A 55 -19.07 -7.09 6.08
N LEU A 56 -19.33 -7.36 4.79
CA LEU A 56 -18.39 -8.05 3.91
C LEU A 56 -17.27 -7.11 3.43
N ALA A 57 -17.44 -5.78 3.56
CA ALA A 57 -16.44 -4.79 3.16
C ALA A 57 -15.40 -4.58 4.27
N PRO A 58 -14.08 -4.71 3.99
CA PRO A 58 -13.02 -4.47 4.97
C PRO A 58 -12.96 -3.02 5.49
N ASP A 59 -13.35 -2.05 4.66
CA ASP A 59 -13.46 -0.63 5.01
C ASP A 59 -14.87 -0.23 5.48
N GLY A 60 -15.81 -1.19 5.45
CA GLY A 60 -17.22 -0.96 5.72
C GLY A 60 -17.89 0.00 4.75
N VAL A 61 -17.38 0.19 3.53
CA VAL A 61 -17.93 1.15 2.55
C VAL A 61 -18.00 0.58 1.13
N LYS A 62 -17.04 -0.25 0.69
CA LYS A 62 -16.99 -0.76 -0.70
C LYS A 62 -17.07 -2.28 -0.78
N VAL A 63 -18.02 -2.79 -1.56
CA VAL A 63 -18.21 -4.23 -1.84
C VAL A 63 -18.03 -4.47 -3.34
N ALA A 64 -17.21 -5.45 -3.70
CA ALA A 64 -17.05 -5.88 -5.09
C ALA A 64 -18.14 -6.89 -5.44
N VAL A 65 -18.81 -6.71 -6.58
CA VAL A 65 -19.89 -7.57 -7.09
C VAL A 65 -19.55 -8.05 -8.50
N GLU A 66 -20.17 -9.13 -8.97
CA GLU A 66 -19.93 -9.68 -10.30
C GLU A 66 -20.55 -8.81 -11.40
N SER A 67 -21.84 -8.48 -11.27
CA SER A 67 -22.53 -7.62 -12.23
C SER A 67 -23.59 -6.74 -11.54
N ILE A 68 -23.83 -5.59 -12.17
CA ILE A 68 -24.93 -4.68 -11.86
C ILE A 68 -25.71 -4.44 -13.15
N GLU A 69 -26.91 -5.01 -13.21
CA GLU A 69 -27.73 -5.02 -14.41
C GLU A 69 -29.04 -4.27 -14.18
N ARG A 70 -29.41 -3.47 -15.18
CA ARG A 70 -30.69 -2.75 -15.17
C ARG A 70 -31.80 -3.71 -15.58
N GLU A 71 -32.82 -3.84 -14.75
CA GLU A 71 -34.07 -4.53 -15.08
C GLU A 71 -35.25 -3.54 -15.15
N MET A 72 -36.46 -4.01 -15.52
CA MET A 72 -37.62 -3.14 -15.72
C MET A 72 -37.93 -2.27 -14.50
N ASP A 73 -37.91 -2.87 -13.30
CA ASP A 73 -38.38 -2.24 -12.05
C ASP A 73 -37.26 -2.06 -10.99
N GLY A 74 -35.99 -2.19 -11.38
CA GLY A 74 -34.88 -2.06 -10.44
C GLY A 74 -33.50 -2.47 -10.99
N TRP A 75 -32.60 -2.77 -10.06
CA TRP A 75 -31.20 -3.13 -10.31
C TRP A 75 -30.86 -4.50 -9.74
N ARG A 76 -30.53 -5.43 -10.62
CA ARG A 76 -30.09 -6.78 -10.24
C ARG A 76 -28.59 -6.73 -9.95
N VAL A 77 -28.23 -7.11 -8.73
CA VAL A 77 -26.85 -7.15 -8.25
C VAL A 77 -26.46 -8.58 -7.99
N LEU A 78 -25.56 -9.13 -8.82
CA LEU A 78 -24.99 -10.45 -8.59
C LEU A 78 -23.78 -10.33 -7.66
N ILE A 79 -23.90 -10.81 -6.42
CA ILE A 79 -22.87 -10.66 -5.37
C ILE A 79 -21.73 -11.65 -5.62
N ASP A 80 -22.06 -12.92 -5.83
CA ASP A 80 -21.10 -13.98 -6.15
C ASP A 80 -21.70 -14.95 -7.20
N GLY A 81 -21.06 -15.02 -8.36
CA GLY A 81 -21.48 -15.88 -9.47
C GLY A 81 -21.19 -17.37 -9.24
N GLY A 82 -20.32 -17.71 -8.28
CA GLY A 82 -20.03 -19.10 -7.91
C GLY A 82 -21.11 -19.71 -7.01
N THR A 83 -21.71 -18.92 -6.13
CA THR A 83 -22.80 -19.34 -5.24
C THR A 83 -24.18 -19.03 -5.83
N GLY A 84 -24.26 -18.08 -6.76
CA GLY A 84 -25.52 -17.56 -7.31
C GLY A 84 -26.19 -16.54 -6.39
N ASP A 85 -25.49 -16.04 -5.37
CA ASP A 85 -26.04 -15.04 -4.46
C ASP A 85 -26.30 -13.73 -5.21
N GLU A 86 -27.56 -13.32 -5.25
CA GLU A 86 -28.01 -12.10 -5.89
C GLU A 86 -28.94 -11.29 -5.01
N MET A 87 -29.00 -9.98 -5.27
CA MET A 87 -29.86 -9.04 -4.60
C MET A 87 -30.61 -8.19 -5.63
N MET A 88 -31.92 -8.09 -5.47
CA MET A 88 -32.75 -7.17 -6.23
C MET A 88 -32.88 -5.85 -5.44
N ILE A 89 -32.55 -4.72 -6.08
CA ILE A 89 -32.76 -3.38 -5.52
C ILE A 89 -33.86 -2.68 -6.34
N PRO A 90 -35.10 -2.57 -5.82
CA PRO A 90 -36.20 -1.91 -6.52
C PRO A 90 -35.98 -0.40 -6.67
N ASP A 91 -36.46 0.18 -7.76
CA ASP A 91 -36.37 1.64 -7.98
C ASP A 91 -37.11 2.43 -6.91
N GLU A 92 -38.26 1.94 -6.46
CA GLU A 92 -39.03 2.59 -5.39
C GLU A 92 -38.21 2.74 -4.10
N ALA A 93 -37.27 1.82 -3.84
CA ALA A 93 -36.45 1.80 -2.64
C ALA A 93 -35.27 2.80 -2.70
N ILE A 94 -34.81 3.19 -3.89
CA ILE A 94 -33.63 4.05 -4.06
C ILE A 94 -33.89 5.37 -4.81
N GLY A 95 -35.06 5.49 -5.45
CA GLY A 95 -35.42 6.60 -6.33
C GLY A 95 -34.60 6.63 -7.62
N ASP A 96 -34.72 7.74 -8.36
CA ASP A 96 -33.95 7.95 -9.59
C ASP A 96 -32.44 7.91 -9.32
N THR A 97 -31.70 7.26 -10.22
CA THR A 97 -30.23 7.21 -10.15
C THR A 97 -29.60 8.28 -11.04
N LEU A 98 -28.71 9.09 -10.49
CA LEU A 98 -27.88 10.00 -11.27
C LEU A 98 -26.62 9.28 -11.74
N ALA A 99 -26.49 9.08 -13.06
CA ALA A 99 -25.30 8.50 -13.66
C ALA A 99 -24.18 9.54 -13.80
N THR A 100 -23.00 9.21 -13.32
CA THR A 100 -21.82 10.06 -13.43
C THR A 100 -20.57 9.23 -13.76
N PRO A 101 -19.58 9.81 -14.45
CA PRO A 101 -18.30 9.15 -14.68
C PRO A 101 -17.52 9.15 -13.38
N GLY A 102 -17.05 7.97 -12.97
CA GLY A 102 -16.37 7.71 -11.72
C GLY A 102 -15.03 7.00 -11.87
N GLY A 103 -14.38 6.77 -10.73
CA GLY A 103 -13.04 6.21 -10.63
C GLY A 103 -11.99 7.28 -10.31
N GLY A 104 -11.05 6.96 -9.41
CA GLY A 104 -10.07 7.94 -8.93
C GLY A 104 -9.21 8.55 -10.03
N LEU A 105 -8.79 7.74 -11.02
CA LEU A 105 -8.03 8.24 -12.17
C LEU A 105 -8.89 9.13 -13.09
N CYS A 106 -10.20 8.86 -13.19
CA CYS A 106 -11.13 9.67 -13.97
C CYS A 106 -11.33 11.05 -13.34
N ASN A 107 -11.54 11.10 -12.02
CA ASN A 107 -11.63 12.36 -11.27
C ASN A 107 -10.34 13.16 -11.44
N LEU A 108 -9.19 12.51 -11.24
CA LEU A 108 -7.88 13.13 -11.42
C LEU A 108 -7.70 13.68 -12.85
N ALA A 109 -8.06 12.90 -13.87
CA ALA A 109 -7.94 13.31 -15.27
C ALA A 109 -8.76 14.56 -15.59
N GLN A 110 -10.01 14.61 -15.11
CA GLN A 110 -10.89 15.77 -15.28
C GLN A 110 -10.38 16.99 -14.51
N ASP A 111 -9.95 16.80 -13.27
CA ASP A 111 -9.44 17.89 -12.43
C ASP A 111 -8.14 18.47 -12.98
N VAL A 112 -7.23 17.64 -13.52
CA VAL A 112 -6.04 18.13 -14.21
C VAL A 112 -6.42 19.08 -15.34
N GLU A 113 -7.39 18.72 -16.19
CA GLU A 113 -7.83 19.58 -17.30
C GLU A 113 -8.45 20.89 -16.83
N VAL A 114 -9.25 20.87 -15.76
CA VAL A 114 -9.84 22.10 -15.21
C VAL A 114 -8.76 22.98 -14.57
N ILE A 115 -7.87 22.42 -13.76
CA ILE A 115 -6.78 23.16 -13.09
C ILE A 115 -5.84 23.77 -14.13
N ARG A 116 -5.56 23.04 -15.21
CA ARG A 116 -4.74 23.53 -16.34
C ARG A 116 -5.33 24.78 -16.99
N GLN A 117 -6.64 24.93 -17.08
CA GLN A 117 -7.26 26.14 -17.65
C GLN A 117 -6.96 27.37 -16.79
N SER A 118 -6.88 27.22 -15.47
CA SER A 118 -6.56 28.32 -14.54
C SER A 118 -5.05 28.58 -14.39
N VAL A 119 -4.22 27.54 -14.41
CA VAL A 119 -2.78 27.63 -14.11
C VAL A 119 -1.93 27.70 -15.39
N GLY A 120 -2.45 27.19 -16.51
CA GLY A 120 -1.74 27.00 -17.78
C GLY A 120 -1.43 28.30 -18.53
N GLU A 121 -2.14 29.40 -18.26
CA GLU A 121 -1.76 30.72 -18.79
C GLU A 121 -0.39 31.19 -18.27
N PHE A 122 0.05 30.65 -17.13
CA PHE A 122 1.28 31.06 -16.44
C PHE A 122 2.42 30.03 -16.52
N ARG A 123 2.13 28.80 -16.97
CA ARG A 123 3.11 27.71 -17.06
C ARG A 123 2.84 26.89 -18.33
N HIS A 124 3.85 26.71 -19.18
CA HIS A 124 3.74 25.86 -20.37
C HIS A 124 3.51 24.40 -19.96
N LEU A 125 2.24 23.99 -19.89
CA LEU A 125 1.82 22.64 -19.54
C LEU A 125 1.68 21.77 -20.80
N PRO A 126 2.23 20.54 -20.82
CA PRO A 126 2.16 19.65 -21.98
C PRO A 126 0.72 19.20 -22.28
N PRO A 127 0.33 18.99 -23.55
CA PRO A 127 -1.01 18.51 -23.89
C PRO A 127 -1.30 17.15 -23.23
N VAL A 128 -2.55 16.93 -22.79
CA VAL A 128 -2.99 15.64 -22.25
C VAL A 128 -3.82 14.93 -23.31
N ARG A 129 -3.63 13.62 -23.40
CA ARG A 129 -4.41 12.71 -24.21
C ARG A 129 -5.08 11.68 -23.31
N HIS A 130 -6.29 11.31 -23.68
CA HIS A 130 -7.07 10.31 -22.97
C HIS A 130 -7.39 9.11 -23.87
N LEU A 131 -7.42 7.92 -23.28
CA LEU A 131 -7.95 6.69 -23.86
C LEU A 131 -9.06 6.17 -22.94
N SER A 132 -10.24 5.86 -23.49
CA SER A 132 -11.44 5.54 -22.71
C SER A 132 -12.33 4.54 -23.45
N TRP A 133 -13.21 3.85 -22.72
CA TRP A 133 -14.25 3.06 -23.35
C TRP A 133 -15.24 3.93 -24.11
N ALA A 134 -15.87 3.36 -25.14
CA ALA A 134 -16.75 4.08 -26.06
C ALA A 134 -17.94 4.75 -25.36
N ASP A 135 -18.47 4.14 -24.30
CA ASP A 135 -19.62 4.64 -23.53
C ASP A 135 -19.37 5.96 -22.80
N SER A 136 -18.12 6.40 -22.73
CA SER A 136 -17.68 7.49 -21.87
C SER A 136 -16.56 8.34 -22.48
N ALA A 137 -16.01 7.94 -23.63
CA ALA A 137 -14.92 8.63 -24.29
C ALA A 137 -15.22 10.11 -24.60
N GLU A 138 -16.46 10.42 -24.98
CA GLU A 138 -16.88 11.80 -25.29
C GLU A 138 -16.66 12.75 -24.11
N GLN A 139 -16.89 12.28 -22.88
CA GLN A 139 -16.80 13.10 -21.66
C GLN A 139 -15.38 13.58 -21.34
N PHE A 140 -14.38 12.88 -21.88
CA PHE A 140 -12.97 13.21 -21.70
C PHE A 140 -12.32 13.73 -23.00
N GLY A 141 -13.06 13.77 -24.11
CA GLY A 141 -12.47 13.96 -25.43
C GLY A 141 -11.42 12.89 -25.75
N ALA A 142 -11.67 11.65 -25.33
CA ALA A 142 -10.73 10.54 -25.42
C ALA A 142 -10.80 9.81 -26.77
N GLU A 143 -9.71 9.11 -27.09
CA GLU A 143 -9.74 8.04 -28.09
C GLU A 143 -10.63 6.90 -27.58
N ALA A 144 -11.67 6.57 -28.37
CA ALA A 144 -12.71 5.63 -27.97
C ALA A 144 -12.32 4.19 -28.31
N VAL A 145 -12.40 3.30 -27.33
CA VAL A 145 -12.19 1.85 -27.47
C VAL A 145 -13.53 1.13 -27.36
N PRO A 146 -13.88 0.20 -28.26
CA PRO A 146 -15.14 -0.54 -28.14
C PRO A 146 -15.18 -1.34 -26.83
N GLY A 147 -16.31 -1.28 -26.12
CA GLY A 147 -16.47 -1.86 -24.78
C GLY A 147 -17.26 -0.92 -23.87
N ARG A 148 -17.51 -1.36 -22.63
CA ARG A 148 -18.18 -0.58 -21.59
C ARG A 148 -17.36 -0.52 -20.31
N SER A 149 -17.46 0.63 -19.67
CA SER A 149 -16.99 0.88 -18.32
C SER A 149 -17.73 -0.04 -17.32
N ARG A 150 -17.10 -0.34 -16.19
CA ARG A 150 -17.78 -1.01 -15.07
C ARG A 150 -18.76 -0.07 -14.37
N THR A 151 -19.79 -0.62 -13.75
CA THR A 151 -20.80 0.13 -13.00
C THR A 151 -20.48 0.13 -11.50
N SER A 152 -20.71 1.25 -10.82
CA SER A 152 -20.85 1.29 -9.36
C SER A 152 -22.22 1.83 -8.97
N LEU A 153 -22.90 1.18 -8.03
CA LEU A 153 -24.10 1.72 -7.38
C LEU A 153 -23.72 2.34 -6.03
N VAL A 154 -23.94 3.65 -5.89
CA VAL A 154 -23.60 4.44 -4.69
C VAL A 154 -24.87 4.75 -3.89
N LEU A 155 -24.94 4.21 -2.68
CA LEU A 155 -26.09 4.28 -1.78
C LEU A 155 -25.72 5.12 -0.55
N LYS A 156 -26.38 6.26 -0.34
CA LYS A 156 -26.17 7.16 0.81
C LYS A 156 -27.46 7.92 1.09
N ASP A 157 -27.84 8.02 2.36
CA ASP A 157 -29.05 8.74 2.77
C ASP A 157 -28.96 9.23 4.22
N ASP A 158 -29.85 10.14 4.63
CA ASP A 158 -29.96 10.55 6.02
C ASP A 158 -30.41 9.35 6.89
N GLY A 159 -29.52 8.94 7.80
CA GLY A 159 -29.70 7.74 8.62
C GLY A 159 -29.13 6.44 8.03
N PHE A 160 -28.49 6.50 6.86
CA PHE A 160 -27.76 5.36 6.28
C PHE A 160 -26.35 5.79 5.83
N ASP A 161 -25.31 5.27 6.49
CA ASP A 161 -23.95 5.53 6.05
C ASP A 161 -23.71 4.97 4.65
N LYS A 162 -22.86 5.65 3.87
CA LYS A 162 -22.50 5.31 2.50
C LYS A 162 -22.10 3.83 2.31
N LEU A 163 -22.66 3.19 1.30
CA LEU A 163 -22.25 1.89 0.74
C LEU A 163 -22.07 2.03 -0.78
N ILE A 164 -21.06 1.37 -1.34
CA ILE A 164 -20.76 1.36 -2.77
C ILE A 164 -20.63 -0.10 -3.22
N LEU A 165 -21.46 -0.50 -4.19
CA LEU A 165 -21.36 -1.80 -4.87
C LEU A 165 -20.69 -1.56 -6.22
N THR A 166 -19.57 -2.22 -6.52
CA THR A 166 -18.81 -1.96 -7.76
C THR A 166 -18.51 -3.27 -8.50
N GLU A 167 -18.78 -3.31 -9.80
CA GLU A 167 -18.44 -4.46 -10.67
C GLU A 167 -16.91 -4.70 -10.70
N ARG A 168 -16.49 -5.97 -10.75
CA ARG A 168 -15.08 -6.38 -10.66
C ARG A 168 -14.18 -5.84 -11.79
N GLY A 169 -14.73 -5.45 -12.95
CA GLY A 169 -13.96 -4.88 -14.05
C GLY A 169 -14.81 -4.45 -15.24
N PRO A 170 -14.23 -3.73 -16.23
CA PRO A 170 -14.94 -3.33 -17.43
C PRO A 170 -15.36 -4.56 -18.26
N SER A 171 -16.26 -4.36 -19.23
CA SER A 171 -16.81 -5.43 -20.06
C SER A 171 -16.54 -5.15 -21.53
N TRP A 172 -15.90 -6.09 -22.23
CA TRP A 172 -15.56 -5.99 -23.65
C TRP A 172 -15.57 -7.37 -24.31
N ASP A 173 -15.64 -7.40 -25.64
CA ASP A 173 -15.48 -8.63 -26.41
C ASP A 173 -14.01 -9.07 -26.42
N ARG A 174 -13.69 -10.05 -25.57
CA ARG A 174 -12.33 -10.59 -25.41
C ARG A 174 -11.80 -11.27 -26.68
N ALA A 175 -12.66 -11.70 -27.60
CA ALA A 175 -12.22 -12.32 -28.85
C ALA A 175 -11.86 -11.28 -29.92
N ALA A 176 -12.48 -10.09 -29.86
CA ALA A 176 -12.28 -9.05 -30.85
C ALA A 176 -11.30 -7.94 -30.41
N ILE A 177 -11.08 -7.78 -29.10
CA ILE A 177 -10.38 -6.61 -28.55
C ILE A 177 -9.29 -7.05 -27.57
N ASP A 178 -8.07 -6.60 -27.83
CA ASP A 178 -6.94 -6.66 -26.90
C ASP A 178 -6.66 -5.25 -26.35
N PRO A 179 -7.18 -4.91 -25.15
CA PRO A 179 -7.01 -3.58 -24.59
C PRO A 179 -5.56 -3.24 -24.25
N LEU A 180 -4.71 -4.24 -23.97
CA LEU A 180 -3.31 -4.02 -23.63
C LEU A 180 -2.50 -3.62 -24.88
N ALA A 181 -2.77 -4.25 -26.03
CA ALA A 181 -2.17 -3.85 -27.30
C ALA A 181 -2.55 -2.40 -27.67
N ILE A 182 -3.82 -2.03 -27.44
CA ILE A 182 -4.32 -0.67 -27.70
C ILE A 182 -3.65 0.34 -26.75
N GLU A 183 -3.57 0.05 -25.45
CA GLU A 183 -2.85 0.91 -24.48
C GLU A 183 -1.37 1.08 -24.85
N ARG A 184 -0.70 0.02 -25.30
CA ARG A 184 0.70 0.09 -25.73
C ARG A 184 0.87 1.06 -26.90
N ALA A 185 0.05 0.92 -27.93
CA ALA A 185 0.06 1.81 -29.09
C ALA A 185 -0.24 3.27 -28.69
N PHE A 186 -1.20 3.46 -27.78
CA PHE A 186 -1.54 4.76 -27.22
C PHE A 186 -0.33 5.40 -26.53
N TYR A 187 0.35 4.66 -25.65
CA TYR A 187 1.53 5.17 -24.96
C TYR A 187 2.68 5.49 -25.94
N ASP A 188 2.91 4.70 -26.99
CA ASP A 188 4.09 4.82 -27.88
C ASP A 188 4.07 6.06 -28.79
N SER A 189 3.00 6.84 -28.73
CA SER A 189 2.74 7.98 -29.60
C SER A 189 3.47 9.29 -29.23
N GLY A 190 4.61 9.18 -28.54
CA GLY A 190 5.48 10.32 -28.19
C GLY A 190 5.28 10.87 -26.77
N ASP A 191 4.67 10.09 -25.86
CA ASP A 191 4.41 10.52 -24.49
C ASP A 191 5.67 10.66 -23.63
N ALA A 192 5.67 11.68 -22.78
CA ALA A 192 6.74 11.96 -21.83
C ALA A 192 6.31 11.74 -20.37
N VAL A 193 5.01 11.69 -20.09
CA VAL A 193 4.45 11.39 -18.77
C VAL A 193 3.26 10.45 -18.91
N LEU A 194 3.26 9.35 -18.16
CA LEU A 194 2.15 8.41 -18.07
C LEU A 194 1.46 8.55 -16.72
N PHE A 195 0.14 8.74 -16.75
CA PHE A 195 -0.70 8.61 -15.56
C PHE A 195 -1.29 7.21 -15.54
N VAL A 196 -1.01 6.51 -14.45
CA VAL A 196 -1.32 5.10 -14.28
C VAL A 196 -2.29 4.99 -13.13
N GLY A 197 -3.40 4.30 -13.34
CA GLY A 197 -4.36 3.94 -12.30
C GLY A 197 -4.32 2.44 -12.04
N GLN A 198 -5.49 1.83 -11.94
CA GLN A 198 -5.62 0.42 -11.65
C GLN A 198 -5.24 -0.48 -12.85
N GLU A 199 -4.37 -1.46 -12.63
CA GLU A 199 -4.24 -2.72 -13.37
C GLU A 199 -5.23 -3.84 -12.93
N PRO A 200 -6.03 -4.41 -13.84
CA PRO A 200 -6.88 -5.58 -13.55
C PRO A 200 -6.08 -6.88 -13.39
N VAL A 201 -6.79 -7.92 -12.95
CA VAL A 201 -6.18 -9.20 -12.56
C VAL A 201 -5.39 -9.90 -13.65
N ASP A 202 -5.87 -9.82 -14.88
CA ASP A 202 -5.35 -10.58 -16.01
C ASP A 202 -4.47 -9.70 -16.93
N SER A 203 -4.05 -8.53 -16.47
CA SER A 203 -3.28 -7.56 -17.27
C SER A 203 -1.79 -7.58 -16.93
N LYS A 204 -0.96 -7.21 -17.92
CA LYS A 204 0.50 -7.03 -17.79
C LYS A 204 0.94 -5.58 -18.05
N LYS A 205 0.04 -4.63 -17.84
CA LYS A 205 0.24 -3.19 -18.02
C LYS A 205 1.44 -2.65 -17.24
N PHE A 206 1.61 -3.01 -15.97
CA PHE A 206 2.70 -2.47 -15.15
C PHE A 206 4.07 -3.02 -15.58
N GLU A 207 4.13 -4.30 -15.97
CA GLU A 207 5.35 -4.89 -16.53
C GLU A 207 5.79 -4.16 -17.81
N GLU A 208 4.84 -3.86 -18.70
CA GLU A 208 5.09 -3.15 -19.95
C GLU A 208 5.58 -1.72 -19.69
N ILE A 209 4.90 -0.97 -18.83
CA ILE A 209 5.29 0.39 -18.45
C ILE A 209 6.68 0.38 -17.82
N ARG A 210 6.97 -0.60 -16.97
CA ARG A 210 8.31 -0.78 -16.38
C ARG A 210 9.37 -1.02 -17.44
N ARG A 211 9.15 -1.98 -18.35
CA ARG A 211 10.08 -2.30 -19.45
C ARG A 211 10.39 -1.04 -20.27
N ARG A 212 9.36 -0.25 -20.57
CA ARG A 212 9.52 0.99 -21.31
C ARG A 212 10.25 2.07 -20.51
N LYS A 213 9.92 2.30 -19.25
CA LYS A 213 10.61 3.27 -18.39
C LYS A 213 12.09 2.91 -18.16
N LEU A 214 12.42 1.63 -18.17
CA LEU A 214 13.81 1.16 -18.15
C LEU A 214 14.53 1.41 -19.47
N ALA A 215 13.84 1.30 -20.61
CA ALA A 215 14.39 1.61 -21.94
C ALA A 215 14.49 3.13 -22.21
N ASP A 216 13.58 3.91 -21.63
CA ASP A 216 13.55 5.37 -21.70
C ASP A 216 13.47 5.99 -20.29
N PRO A 217 14.62 6.28 -19.67
CA PRO A 217 14.68 6.92 -18.35
C PRO A 217 14.04 8.33 -18.30
N ALA A 218 13.81 8.97 -19.45
CA ALA A 218 13.19 10.29 -19.52
C ALA A 218 11.66 10.24 -19.39
N LEU A 219 11.03 9.12 -19.76
CA LEU A 219 9.60 8.86 -19.51
C LEU A 219 9.30 9.06 -18.03
N ARG A 220 8.22 9.76 -17.67
CA ARG A 220 7.81 9.93 -16.28
C ARG A 220 6.56 9.12 -15.97
N VAL A 221 6.48 8.56 -14.77
CA VAL A 221 5.33 7.76 -14.35
C VAL A 221 4.72 8.35 -13.09
N TYR A 222 3.47 8.78 -13.20
CA TYR A 222 2.62 9.17 -12.08
C TYR A 222 1.64 8.05 -11.81
N TRP A 223 1.74 7.38 -10.67
CA TRP A 223 0.88 6.28 -10.30
C TRP A 223 -0.12 6.70 -9.22
N LEU A 224 -1.41 6.73 -9.57
CA LEU A 224 -2.49 6.84 -8.62
C LEU A 224 -2.91 5.44 -8.18
N VAL A 225 -2.57 5.10 -6.94
CA VAL A 225 -2.96 3.84 -6.34
C VAL A 225 -4.37 3.99 -5.78
N GLY A 226 -5.24 3.02 -6.06
CA GLY A 226 -6.55 2.96 -5.40
C GLY A 226 -7.04 1.52 -5.25
N GLY A 227 -7.91 1.25 -4.27
CA GLY A 227 -8.66 0.00 -4.13
C GLY A 227 -7.82 -1.25 -3.81
N ASN A 228 -8.34 -2.44 -4.17
CA ASN A 228 -7.75 -3.76 -3.88
C ASN A 228 -6.35 -4.00 -4.50
N GLN A 229 -5.78 -3.02 -5.20
CA GLN A 229 -4.44 -3.11 -5.80
C GLN A 229 -3.34 -3.25 -4.77
N LEU A 230 -3.48 -2.56 -3.63
CA LEU A 230 -2.53 -2.73 -2.54
C LEU A 230 -2.64 -4.11 -1.89
N LYS A 231 -3.78 -4.81 -2.01
CA LYS A 231 -3.91 -6.19 -1.50
C LYS A 231 -3.22 -7.22 -2.39
N ARG A 232 -3.00 -6.89 -3.68
CA ARG A 232 -2.23 -7.71 -4.60
C ARG A 232 -0.75 -7.45 -4.36
N LEU A 233 -0.08 -8.45 -3.81
CA LEU A 233 1.35 -8.62 -3.65
C LEU A 233 2.26 -7.38 -3.66
N PHE A 234 2.85 -7.16 -2.50
CA PHE A 234 4.04 -6.36 -2.27
C PHE A 234 5.25 -6.72 -3.17
N THR A 235 5.32 -7.93 -3.76
CA THR A 235 6.44 -8.34 -4.63
C THR A 235 6.32 -7.85 -6.07
N GLU A 236 5.15 -7.94 -6.71
CA GLU A 236 4.94 -7.47 -8.09
C GLU A 236 5.04 -5.95 -8.18
N TYR A 237 4.42 -5.24 -7.23
CA TYR A 237 4.39 -3.77 -7.28
C TYR A 237 5.60 -3.10 -6.65
N ARG A 238 6.47 -3.84 -5.95
CA ARG A 238 7.77 -3.32 -5.49
C ARG A 238 8.65 -2.91 -6.66
N ASP A 239 8.75 -3.78 -7.66
CA ASP A 239 9.55 -3.51 -8.85
C ASP A 239 8.95 -2.37 -9.66
N PHE A 240 7.63 -2.21 -9.63
CA PHE A 240 6.97 -1.08 -10.26
C PHE A 240 7.24 0.24 -9.52
N LEU A 241 7.19 0.27 -8.17
CA LEU A 241 7.56 1.46 -7.38
C LEU A 241 8.97 1.96 -7.70
N SER A 242 9.88 1.08 -8.09
CA SER A 242 11.25 1.45 -8.45
C SER A 242 11.38 2.33 -9.69
N VAL A 243 10.36 2.32 -10.55
CA VAL A 243 10.31 3.08 -11.80
C VAL A 243 9.31 4.23 -11.78
N VAL A 244 8.57 4.41 -10.68
CA VAL A 244 7.55 5.45 -10.49
C VAL A 244 8.18 6.77 -10.03
N ASP A 245 7.83 7.87 -10.69
CA ASP A 245 8.31 9.21 -10.32
C ASP A 245 7.46 9.86 -9.22
N VAL A 246 6.15 9.64 -9.25
CA VAL A 246 5.23 10.09 -8.20
C VAL A 246 4.23 8.99 -7.92
N VAL A 247 4.13 8.55 -6.67
CA VAL A 247 3.09 7.63 -6.23
C VAL A 247 2.10 8.38 -5.33
N SER A 248 0.81 8.26 -5.63
CA SER A 248 -0.27 8.83 -4.83
C SER A 248 -1.06 7.70 -4.17
N LEU A 249 -1.18 7.77 -2.85
CA LEU A 249 -1.77 6.75 -1.99
C LEU A 249 -2.85 7.38 -1.11
N ASN A 250 -3.95 6.69 -0.86
CA ASN A 250 -4.81 7.03 0.27
C ASN A 250 -4.18 6.49 1.57
N LEU A 251 -4.22 7.27 2.66
CA LEU A 251 -3.62 6.90 3.94
C LEU A 251 -4.19 5.60 4.52
N ALA A 252 -5.51 5.39 4.43
CA ALA A 252 -6.15 4.19 4.97
C ALA A 252 -5.80 2.96 4.13
N GLU A 253 -5.81 3.09 2.80
CA GLU A 253 -5.45 1.98 1.90
C GLU A 253 -3.96 1.63 2.03
N ALA A 254 -3.08 2.63 2.08
CA ALA A 254 -1.65 2.42 2.30
C ALA A 254 -1.36 1.92 3.73
N ALA A 255 -2.16 2.30 4.72
CA ALA A 255 -2.06 1.72 6.05
C ALA A 255 -2.28 0.21 6.02
N GLY A 256 -3.34 -0.23 5.33
CA GLY A 256 -3.58 -1.66 5.07
C GLY A 256 -2.42 -2.31 4.31
N PHE A 257 -1.89 -1.66 3.27
CA PHE A 257 -0.76 -2.17 2.48
C PHE A 257 0.50 -2.44 3.28
N PHE A 258 0.88 -1.49 4.13
CA PHE A 258 2.11 -1.54 4.91
C PHE A 258 1.94 -2.22 6.27
N GLY A 259 0.75 -2.78 6.52
CA GLY A 259 0.42 -3.60 7.69
C GLY A 259 0.13 -2.82 8.97
N PHE A 260 -0.32 -1.58 8.88
CA PHE A 260 -0.75 -0.79 10.04
C PHE A 260 -2.23 -1.03 10.39
N GLU A 261 -2.62 -0.82 11.64
CA GLU A 261 -4.03 -0.91 12.06
C GLU A 261 -4.90 0.09 11.25
N PRO A 262 -6.12 -0.31 10.83
CA PRO A 262 -7.07 0.62 10.25
C PRO A 262 -7.31 1.83 11.17
N LEU A 263 -7.15 3.03 10.64
CA LEU A 263 -7.30 4.27 11.41
C LEU A 263 -8.76 4.49 11.85
N ARG A 264 -9.13 4.06 13.07
CA ARG A 264 -10.50 4.20 13.60
C ARG A 264 -10.87 5.65 13.95
N LYS A 265 -12.17 5.98 13.89
CA LYS A 265 -12.73 7.33 14.17
C LYS A 265 -12.49 7.86 15.60
N ARG A 266 -12.12 7.02 16.59
CA ARG A 266 -12.06 7.38 18.03
C ARG A 266 -10.67 7.35 18.69
N HIS A 267 -9.57 7.44 17.94
CA HIS A 267 -8.25 7.59 18.56
C HIS A 267 -8.08 8.99 19.17
N ARG A 268 -7.80 9.05 20.48
CA ARG A 268 -7.61 10.29 21.26
C ARG A 268 -6.49 11.19 20.71
N ASP A 269 -5.49 10.59 20.06
CA ASP A 269 -4.34 11.26 19.42
C ASP A 269 -4.26 11.00 17.90
N SER A 270 -5.41 10.95 17.22
CA SER A 270 -5.49 10.45 15.84
C SER A 270 -4.63 11.22 14.82
N ASN A 271 -4.35 12.52 15.03
CA ASN A 271 -3.59 13.34 14.06
C ASN A 271 -2.09 13.03 14.07
N GLU A 272 -1.46 12.91 15.24
CA GLU A 272 -0.03 12.57 15.32
C GLU A 272 0.23 11.15 14.82
N LEU A 273 -0.66 10.21 15.15
CA LEU A 273 -0.61 8.85 14.60
C LEU A 273 -0.71 8.83 13.07
N ARG A 274 -1.63 9.61 12.49
CA ARG A 274 -1.78 9.76 11.03
C ARG A 274 -0.51 10.32 10.38
N LYS A 275 0.11 11.35 10.98
CA LYS A 275 1.38 11.90 10.51
C LYS A 275 2.49 10.85 10.56
N MET A 276 2.60 10.08 11.64
CA MET A 276 3.59 9.02 11.76
C MET A 276 3.39 7.91 10.72
N TYR A 277 2.15 7.48 10.49
CA TYR A 277 1.83 6.53 9.42
C TYR A 277 2.23 7.10 8.07
N ALA A 278 1.85 8.34 7.77
CA ALA A 278 2.22 9.00 6.52
C ALA A 278 3.74 9.09 6.34
N LYS A 279 4.50 9.43 7.39
CA LYS A 279 5.96 9.47 7.35
C LYS A 279 6.57 8.09 7.07
N GLU A 280 6.06 7.04 7.72
CA GLU A 280 6.58 5.67 7.55
C GLU A 280 6.20 5.09 6.18
N ILE A 281 4.98 5.31 5.71
CA ILE A 281 4.51 4.95 4.37
C ILE A 281 5.38 5.64 3.31
N ALA A 282 5.59 6.95 3.47
CA ALA A 282 6.44 7.73 2.58
C ALA A 282 7.88 7.22 2.58
N ARG A 283 8.46 6.95 3.76
CA ARG A 283 9.79 6.38 3.91
C ARG A 283 9.93 5.09 3.08
N ARG A 284 9.02 4.14 3.28
CA ARG A 284 9.04 2.84 2.59
C ARG A 284 8.86 2.98 1.09
N ALA A 285 7.87 3.75 0.64
CA ALA A 285 7.65 3.96 -0.80
C ALA A 285 8.89 4.60 -1.48
N LEU A 286 9.55 5.55 -0.81
CA LEU A 286 10.79 6.15 -1.30
C LEU A 286 11.97 5.16 -1.28
N GLU A 287 12.10 4.31 -0.25
CA GLU A 287 13.11 3.24 -0.21
C GLU A 287 12.93 2.21 -1.32
N LEU A 288 11.69 1.86 -1.65
CA LEU A 288 11.36 0.95 -2.75
C LEU A 288 11.60 1.56 -4.14
N GLY A 289 11.85 2.87 -4.20
CA GLY A 289 12.46 3.52 -5.34
C GLY A 289 11.70 4.72 -5.88
N ALA A 290 10.47 4.97 -5.41
CA ALA A 290 9.70 6.14 -5.82
C ALA A 290 10.50 7.45 -5.58
N ASN A 291 10.30 8.44 -6.46
CA ASN A 291 10.96 9.74 -6.30
C ASN A 291 10.18 10.68 -5.36
N HIS A 292 8.86 10.70 -5.51
CA HIS A 292 7.94 11.49 -4.68
C HIS A 292 6.76 10.62 -4.24
N VAL A 293 6.24 10.92 -3.05
CA VAL A 293 5.07 10.25 -2.47
C VAL A 293 4.04 11.30 -2.09
N VAL A 294 2.78 11.06 -2.45
CA VAL A 294 1.62 11.83 -2.06
C VAL A 294 0.72 10.90 -1.25
N ILE A 295 0.30 11.30 -0.06
CA ILE A 295 -0.55 10.51 0.84
C ILE A 295 -1.76 11.35 1.19
N THR A 296 -2.94 10.98 0.71
CA THR A 296 -4.18 11.72 0.94
C THR A 296 -4.98 11.12 2.10
N ASP A 297 -5.62 11.95 2.93
CA ASP A 297 -6.41 11.52 4.09
C ASP A 297 -7.82 12.18 4.08
N GLY A 298 -8.42 12.28 2.90
CA GLY A 298 -9.73 12.90 2.70
C GLY A 298 -9.77 14.33 3.25
N ALA A 299 -10.83 14.67 3.98
CA ALA A 299 -11.00 15.99 4.61
C ALA A 299 -9.92 16.34 5.66
N LYS A 300 -9.14 15.36 6.12
CA LYS A 300 -8.13 15.53 7.18
C LYS A 300 -6.80 16.07 6.68
N GLY A 301 -6.65 16.20 5.36
CA GLY A 301 -5.48 16.77 4.73
C GLY A 301 -4.69 15.73 3.94
N ALA A 302 -3.40 16.01 3.76
CA ALA A 302 -2.53 15.16 2.96
C ALA A 302 -1.05 15.40 3.31
N SER A 303 -0.19 14.46 2.94
CA SER A 303 1.25 14.56 3.12
C SER A 303 1.96 14.39 1.79
N LEU A 304 3.04 15.13 1.58
CA LEU A 304 3.94 14.94 0.45
C LEU A 304 5.35 14.65 0.96
N ALA A 305 6.07 13.78 0.27
CA ALA A 305 7.44 13.44 0.65
C ALA A 305 8.33 13.22 -0.57
N ARG A 306 9.64 13.45 -0.40
CA ARG A 306 10.66 13.11 -1.39
C ARG A 306 12.00 12.77 -0.74
N LYS A 307 12.88 12.12 -1.50
CA LYS A 307 14.28 11.93 -1.11
C LYS A 307 14.98 13.30 -0.99
N ALA A 308 15.58 13.56 0.15
CA ALA A 308 16.47 14.70 0.40
C ALA A 308 17.94 14.25 0.38
N ARG A 309 18.87 15.22 0.37
CA ARG A 309 20.31 14.95 0.45
C ARG A 309 20.67 14.28 1.79
N GLY A 310 21.78 13.54 1.80
CA GLY A 310 22.31 12.94 3.02
C GLY A 310 21.44 11.83 3.61
N GLY A 311 20.67 11.12 2.77
CA GLY A 311 19.85 9.99 3.24
C GLY A 311 18.59 10.38 4.02
N HIS A 312 18.15 11.65 3.93
CA HIS A 312 16.94 12.12 4.59
C HIS A 312 15.73 12.06 3.65
N VAL A 313 14.53 12.17 4.22
CA VAL A 313 13.26 12.42 3.55
C VAL A 313 12.82 13.82 3.91
N GLU A 314 12.52 14.62 2.90
CA GLU A 314 11.81 15.88 3.08
C GLU A 314 10.31 15.58 3.09
N PHE A 315 9.61 16.08 4.11
CA PHE A 315 8.20 15.77 4.36
C PHE A 315 7.41 17.05 4.62
N VAL A 316 6.24 17.13 4.01
CA VAL A 316 5.34 18.27 4.05
C VAL A 316 3.96 17.76 4.46
N TYR A 317 3.45 18.22 5.59
CA TYR A 317 2.09 17.92 6.04
C TYR A 317 1.15 19.10 5.76
N SER A 318 0.10 18.82 5.00
CA SER A 318 -1.02 19.73 4.78
C SER A 318 -2.16 19.35 5.73
N PRO A 319 -2.62 20.28 6.60
CA PRO A 319 -3.61 20.01 7.65
C PRO A 319 -5.04 19.87 7.11
N LEU A 320 -6.01 19.80 8.03
CA LEU A 320 -7.45 19.70 7.76
C LEU A 320 -7.93 20.76 6.76
N ILE A 321 -8.65 20.32 5.73
CA ILE A 321 -9.11 21.18 4.62
C ILE A 321 -10.11 22.25 5.10
N HIS A 322 -10.78 22.02 6.22
CA HIS A 322 -11.79 22.92 6.78
C HIS A 322 -11.25 24.26 7.30
N GLU A 323 -9.96 24.32 7.63
CA GLU A 323 -9.37 25.49 8.28
C GLU A 323 -9.07 26.62 7.28
N ASN A 324 -9.15 26.36 5.98
CA ASN A 324 -8.65 27.29 4.99
C ASN A 324 -9.37 27.13 3.64
N THR A 325 -10.47 27.85 3.48
CA THR A 325 -11.31 27.76 2.30
C THR A 325 -11.32 29.07 1.53
N VAL A 326 -11.01 28.98 0.23
CA VAL A 326 -11.64 29.85 -0.76
C VAL A 326 -13.14 29.59 -0.62
N ALA A 327 -13.92 30.63 -0.29
CA ALA A 327 -15.35 30.47 -0.02
C ALA A 327 -16.10 30.21 -1.33
N VAL A 328 -16.72 29.04 -1.45
CA VAL A 328 -17.49 28.63 -2.64
C VAL A 328 -18.96 28.46 -2.24
N ASP A 329 -19.23 27.49 -1.38
CA ASP A 329 -20.52 27.28 -0.72
C ASP A 329 -20.25 26.71 0.68
N PRO A 330 -20.27 27.55 1.73
CA PRO A 330 -19.93 27.13 3.08
C PRO A 330 -20.97 26.19 3.71
N THR A 331 -22.14 26.01 3.09
CA THR A 331 -23.22 25.14 3.58
C THR A 331 -23.00 23.68 3.18
N VAL A 332 -22.13 23.42 2.20
CA VAL A 332 -21.82 22.08 1.69
C VAL A 332 -20.50 21.60 2.27
N ARG A 333 -20.48 20.32 2.67
CA ARG A 333 -19.36 19.66 3.33
C ARG A 333 -19.30 18.19 2.93
N GLU A 334 -18.63 17.89 1.82
CA GLU A 334 -18.57 16.54 1.23
C GLU A 334 -17.10 16.15 0.98
N ASP A 335 -16.64 15.03 1.54
CA ASP A 335 -15.24 14.60 1.46
C ASP A 335 -14.93 13.71 0.25
N THR A 336 -15.96 13.21 -0.44
CA THR A 336 -15.80 12.39 -1.64
C THR A 336 -15.07 13.18 -2.73
N GLY A 337 -13.99 12.62 -3.30
CA GLY A 337 -13.22 13.22 -4.40
C GLY A 337 -12.11 14.19 -3.98
N CYS A 338 -12.11 14.68 -2.74
CA CYS A 338 -11.08 15.62 -2.26
C CYS A 338 -9.65 15.09 -2.42
N GLY A 339 -9.44 13.78 -2.20
CA GLY A 339 -8.13 13.15 -2.38
C GLY A 339 -7.66 13.11 -3.84
N ASP A 340 -8.56 12.83 -4.77
CA ASP A 340 -8.26 12.79 -6.21
C ASP A 340 -7.91 14.20 -6.72
N SER A 341 -8.68 15.21 -6.32
CA SER A 341 -8.44 16.62 -6.66
C SER A 341 -7.16 17.17 -6.05
N PHE A 342 -6.83 16.74 -4.82
CA PHE A 342 -5.54 17.04 -4.20
C PHE A 342 -4.40 16.45 -5.05
N ALA A 343 -4.49 15.16 -5.41
CA ALA A 343 -3.50 14.50 -6.25
C ALA A 343 -3.39 15.16 -7.64
N ALA A 344 -4.51 15.60 -8.24
CA ALA A 344 -4.56 16.32 -9.52
C ALA A 344 -3.84 17.68 -9.46
N ALA A 345 -4.02 18.44 -8.37
CA ALA A 345 -3.32 19.70 -8.18
C ALA A 345 -1.80 19.50 -8.02
N VAL A 346 -1.40 18.48 -7.25
CA VAL A 346 0.01 18.10 -7.11
C VAL A 346 0.60 17.65 -8.45
N ALA A 347 -0.14 16.83 -9.19
CA ALA A 347 0.22 16.36 -10.52
C ALA A 347 0.43 17.52 -11.50
N THR A 348 -0.46 18.51 -11.48
CA THR A 348 -0.35 19.70 -12.35
C THR A 348 0.91 20.51 -12.02
N TYR A 349 1.24 20.66 -10.73
CA TYR A 349 2.50 21.30 -10.31
C TYR A 349 3.74 20.50 -10.72
N PHE A 350 3.68 19.17 -10.64
CA PHE A 350 4.72 18.28 -11.11
C PHE A 350 4.94 18.43 -12.62
N LEU A 351 3.87 18.40 -13.43
CA LEU A 351 3.92 18.60 -14.89
C LEU A 351 4.54 19.94 -15.28
N ALA A 352 4.27 20.99 -14.51
CA ALA A 352 4.75 22.33 -14.80
C ALA A 352 6.26 22.51 -14.58
N SER A 353 6.85 21.78 -13.64
CA SER A 353 8.30 21.81 -13.43
C SER A 353 8.81 20.54 -12.75
N PRO A 354 8.92 19.41 -13.49
CA PRO A 354 9.31 18.13 -12.90
C PRO A 354 10.68 18.19 -12.21
N ALA A 355 11.64 18.92 -12.80
CA ALA A 355 13.00 19.06 -12.28
C ALA A 355 13.12 19.99 -11.06
N ARG A 356 12.17 20.93 -10.86
CA ARG A 356 12.17 21.88 -9.74
C ARG A 356 10.92 21.75 -8.89
N PHE A 357 10.35 20.55 -8.84
CA PHE A 357 9.12 20.27 -8.12
C PHE A 357 9.32 20.54 -6.62
N LYS A 358 8.64 21.57 -6.12
CA LYS A 358 8.69 22.02 -4.73
C LYS A 358 7.47 21.51 -3.98
N LEU A 359 7.69 20.62 -3.01
CA LEU A 359 6.63 19.95 -2.27
C LEU A 359 5.72 20.92 -1.52
N ASN A 360 6.28 21.94 -0.90
CA ASN A 360 5.52 22.93 -0.13
C ASN A 360 4.59 23.77 -1.00
N GLU A 361 5.07 24.25 -2.16
CA GLU A 361 4.24 25.02 -3.11
C GLU A 361 3.11 24.15 -3.66
N ALA A 362 3.41 22.90 -4.03
CA ALA A 362 2.42 21.95 -4.54
C ALA A 362 1.36 21.60 -3.47
N ALA A 363 1.79 21.31 -2.24
CA ALA A 363 0.89 20.99 -1.13
C ALA A 363 0.00 22.18 -0.75
N ASN A 364 0.55 23.41 -0.76
CA ASN A 364 -0.20 24.61 -0.43
C ASN A 364 -1.33 24.86 -1.44
N PHE A 365 -1.03 24.75 -2.73
CA PHE A 365 -2.05 24.88 -3.77
C PHE A 365 -3.07 23.74 -3.74
N ALA A 366 -2.61 22.50 -3.59
CA ALA A 366 -3.48 21.33 -3.55
C ALA A 366 -4.46 21.35 -2.38
N HIS A 367 -4.05 21.90 -1.23
CA HIS A 367 -4.94 22.10 -0.08
C HIS A 367 -6.16 22.97 -0.44
N TYR A 368 -5.93 24.11 -1.10
CA TYR A 368 -7.02 24.98 -1.52
C TYR A 368 -7.93 24.35 -2.57
N VAL A 369 -7.35 23.63 -3.54
CA VAL A 369 -8.12 22.92 -4.56
C VAL A 369 -9.03 21.87 -3.94
N ALA A 370 -8.51 21.09 -2.99
CA ALA A 370 -9.33 20.12 -2.26
C ALA A 370 -10.42 20.81 -1.41
N GLY A 371 -10.16 22.00 -0.86
CA GLY A 371 -11.14 22.82 -0.16
C GLY A 371 -12.27 23.37 -1.03
N ILE A 372 -12.03 23.58 -2.32
CA ILE A 372 -13.08 23.92 -3.29
C ILE A 372 -14.02 22.74 -3.47
N VAL A 373 -13.47 21.54 -3.72
CA VAL A 373 -14.27 20.32 -3.92
C VAL A 373 -15.04 19.94 -2.65
N TYR A 374 -14.44 20.17 -1.48
CA TYR A 374 -15.09 19.94 -0.19
C TYR A 374 -16.42 20.72 -0.01
N GLN A 375 -16.55 21.85 -0.69
CA GLN A 375 -17.72 22.73 -0.69
C GLN A 375 -18.66 22.46 -1.88
N ARG A 376 -18.54 21.31 -2.55
CA ARG A 376 -19.39 20.93 -3.69
C ARG A 376 -20.12 19.61 -3.41
N ARG A 377 -21.33 19.47 -3.93
CA ARG A 377 -22.12 18.22 -3.89
C ARG A 377 -21.68 17.21 -4.97
N ARG A 378 -20.44 17.33 -5.46
CA ARG A 378 -19.87 16.49 -6.54
C ARG A 378 -18.39 16.21 -6.27
N PRO A 379 -17.87 15.05 -6.69
CA PRO A 379 -16.54 14.56 -6.27
C PRO A 379 -15.38 15.08 -7.15
N LYS A 380 -15.57 16.18 -7.87
CA LYS A 380 -14.62 16.68 -8.88
C LYS A 380 -14.88 18.13 -9.22
N LEU A 381 -13.90 18.79 -9.83
CA LEU A 381 -13.95 20.14 -10.36
C LEU A 381 -14.66 20.18 -11.73
N THR A 382 -15.22 21.34 -12.07
CA THR A 382 -15.75 21.63 -13.42
C THR A 382 -15.27 23.02 -13.85
N ARG A 383 -15.61 23.41 -15.08
CA ARG A 383 -15.31 24.75 -15.61
C ARG A 383 -15.84 25.89 -14.74
N GLU A 384 -16.92 25.68 -13.98
CA GLU A 384 -17.47 26.69 -13.06
C GLU A 384 -16.54 26.97 -11.87
N ASP A 385 -15.62 26.05 -11.56
CA ASP A 385 -14.68 26.19 -10.45
C ASP A 385 -13.41 26.97 -10.85
N VAL A 386 -13.20 27.23 -12.15
CA VAL A 386 -12.02 27.92 -12.70
C VAL A 386 -11.70 29.25 -11.99
N PRO A 387 -12.67 30.15 -11.71
CA PRO A 387 -12.39 31.39 -10.99
C PRO A 387 -11.88 31.15 -9.56
N PHE A 388 -12.46 30.18 -8.84
CA PHE A 388 -12.06 29.82 -7.49
C PHE A 388 -10.68 29.18 -7.46
N ILE A 389 -10.33 28.39 -8.49
CA ILE A 389 -8.99 27.82 -8.64
C ILE A 389 -7.96 28.92 -8.91
N ALA A 390 -8.30 29.93 -9.71
CA ALA A 390 -7.43 31.09 -9.93
C ALA A 390 -7.19 31.86 -8.63
N GLU A 391 -8.23 32.08 -7.82
CA GLU A 391 -8.11 32.66 -6.49
C GLU A 391 -7.25 31.79 -5.56
N ALA A 392 -7.50 30.48 -5.52
CA ALA A 392 -6.71 29.52 -4.76
C ALA A 392 -5.22 29.59 -5.13
N HIS A 393 -4.90 29.65 -6.42
CA HIS A 393 -3.53 29.79 -6.90
C HIS A 393 -2.90 31.13 -6.48
N ALA A 394 -3.64 32.24 -6.59
CA ALA A 394 -3.18 33.55 -6.14
C ALA A 394 -2.90 33.57 -4.63
N ARG A 395 -3.82 33.02 -3.82
CA ARG A 395 -3.68 32.88 -2.36
C ARG A 395 -2.51 31.99 -2.00
N ALA A 396 -2.35 30.83 -2.65
CA ALA A 396 -1.24 29.91 -2.40
C ALA A 396 0.14 30.54 -2.68
N ARG A 397 0.21 31.56 -3.54
CA ARG A 397 1.45 32.33 -3.81
C ARG A 397 1.63 33.53 -2.88
N ALA A 398 0.55 34.18 -2.46
CA ALA A 398 0.57 35.40 -1.66
C ALA A 398 0.67 35.13 -0.15
N CYS A 399 -0.12 34.17 0.33
CA CYS A 399 -0.07 33.70 1.71
C CYS A 399 1.05 32.67 1.80
N GLY A 400 2.03 32.89 2.67
CA GLY A 400 3.06 31.89 2.99
C GLY A 400 2.44 30.52 3.29
N ALA A 401 3.26 29.47 3.24
CA ALA A 401 2.75 28.09 3.26
C ALA A 401 1.76 27.82 4.41
N LEU A 402 0.54 27.35 4.08
CA LEU A 402 -0.39 26.75 5.06
C LEU A 402 0.01 25.34 5.49
N VAL A 403 1.18 24.91 5.03
CA VAL A 403 1.85 23.70 5.46
C VAL A 403 2.12 23.84 6.96
N GLY A 404 1.36 23.09 7.76
CA GLY A 404 1.48 23.13 9.21
C GLY A 404 2.87 22.70 9.69
N HIS A 405 3.55 21.81 8.97
CA HIS A 405 4.91 21.36 9.30
C HIS A 405 5.70 20.93 8.04
N HIS A 406 6.86 21.55 7.86
CA HIS A 406 7.91 21.08 6.95
C HIS A 406 9.01 20.45 7.79
N GLU A 407 9.33 19.19 7.50
CA GLU A 407 10.21 18.39 8.33
C GLU A 407 11.20 17.61 7.46
N ALA A 408 12.36 17.30 8.03
CA ALA A 408 13.28 16.34 7.47
C ALA A 408 13.52 15.22 8.48
N PHE A 409 13.50 13.97 8.02
CA PHE A 409 13.78 12.81 8.86
C PHE A 409 14.68 11.79 8.13
N ASP A 410 15.39 10.95 8.87
CA ASP A 410 16.27 9.93 8.27
C ASP A 410 15.45 8.86 7.53
N ARG A 411 15.78 8.61 6.27
CA ARG A 411 15.10 7.64 5.41
C ARG A 411 15.23 6.19 5.91
N THR A 412 16.26 5.81 6.66
CA THR A 412 16.35 4.42 7.16
C THR A 412 15.79 4.22 8.54
N ARG A 413 15.53 5.29 9.29
CA ARG A 413 14.94 5.16 10.62
C ARG A 413 13.43 5.02 10.48
N CYS A 414 12.85 4.08 11.22
CA CYS A 414 11.40 3.97 11.33
C CYS A 414 10.82 5.29 11.85
N GLN A 415 9.74 5.77 11.23
CA GLN A 415 9.10 7.04 11.61
C GLN A 415 7.96 6.87 12.59
N ILE A 416 7.59 5.62 12.87
CA ILE A 416 6.62 5.30 13.90
C ILE A 416 7.33 5.37 15.24
N ARG A 417 7.16 6.50 15.92
CA ARG A 417 7.49 6.67 17.33
C ARG A 417 6.20 6.56 18.14
N PRO A 418 5.92 5.45 18.81
CA PRO A 418 4.80 5.43 19.74
C PRO A 418 5.01 6.60 20.72
N ALA A 419 4.03 7.51 20.76
CA ALA A 419 4.09 8.73 21.56
C ALA A 419 4.19 8.38 23.06
N ASP A 420 4.08 9.37 23.94
CA ASP A 420 3.90 9.21 25.40
C ASP A 420 2.58 8.47 25.78
N MET A 421 2.04 7.67 24.87
CA MET A 421 1.01 6.68 25.09
C MET A 421 1.53 5.64 26.10
N ILE A 422 0.67 5.26 27.04
CA ILE A 422 1.00 4.23 28.02
C ILE A 422 0.89 2.86 27.36
N CYS A 423 1.96 2.06 27.41
CA CYS A 423 1.93 0.65 27.00
C CYS A 423 0.91 -0.09 27.86
N ARG A 424 -0.09 -0.69 27.20
CA ARG A 424 -1.04 -1.59 27.88
C ARG A 424 -0.84 -3.05 27.51
N GLY A 425 -0.02 -3.32 26.48
CA GLY A 425 0.07 -4.64 25.87
C GLY A 425 -1.17 -4.97 25.03
N PRO A 426 -1.10 -6.01 24.19
CA PRO A 426 -2.26 -6.52 23.49
C PRO A 426 -3.21 -7.24 24.47
N ALA A 427 -4.52 -7.16 24.21
CA ALA A 427 -5.56 -7.80 25.04
C ALA A 427 -5.55 -9.34 24.97
N ARG A 428 -4.77 -9.90 24.05
CA ARG A 428 -4.51 -11.34 23.87
C ARG A 428 -3.04 -11.50 23.50
N LYS A 429 -2.51 -12.73 23.58
CA LYS A 429 -1.15 -13.02 23.10
C LYS A 429 -1.04 -12.69 21.62
N VAL A 430 0.04 -12.02 21.23
CA VAL A 430 0.39 -11.80 19.82
C VAL A 430 1.67 -12.55 19.52
N LEU A 431 1.68 -13.39 18.49
CA LEU A 431 2.90 -14.03 17.99
C LEU A 431 3.47 -13.21 16.85
N VAL A 432 4.77 -12.89 16.89
CA VAL A 432 5.50 -12.23 15.82
C VAL A 432 6.53 -13.21 15.28
N LEU A 433 6.28 -13.66 14.05
CA LEU A 433 7.13 -14.51 13.25
C LEU A 433 8.18 -13.66 12.55
N LEU A 434 9.43 -13.78 12.98
CA LEU A 434 10.58 -13.05 12.46
C LEU A 434 11.35 -13.92 11.48
N THR A 435 11.32 -13.54 10.20
CA THR A 435 12.08 -14.21 9.14
C THR A 435 13.35 -13.45 8.78
N GLY A 436 14.43 -14.19 8.52
CA GLY A 436 15.73 -13.67 8.14
C GLY A 436 16.90 -14.54 8.64
N GLY A 437 17.64 -15.11 7.69
CA GLY A 437 18.72 -16.06 7.92
C GLY A 437 18.19 -17.45 8.26
N ASP A 438 19.07 -18.43 8.42
CA ASP A 438 18.67 -19.74 8.95
C ASP A 438 18.44 -19.67 10.46
N PRO A 439 17.20 -19.85 10.96
CA PRO A 439 16.97 -19.92 12.40
C PRO A 439 17.56 -21.19 13.04
N THR A 440 17.88 -22.21 12.24
CA THR A 440 18.42 -23.50 12.71
C THR A 440 19.95 -23.54 12.80
N ASP A 441 20.62 -22.51 12.26
CA ASP A 441 22.06 -22.33 12.31
C ASP A 441 22.41 -21.16 13.25
N PRO A 442 22.73 -21.43 14.53
CA PRO A 442 23.15 -20.40 15.48
C PRO A 442 24.51 -19.80 15.14
N ALA A 443 25.22 -20.28 14.11
CA ALA A 443 26.48 -19.72 13.61
C ALA A 443 26.31 -18.73 12.45
N GLN A 444 25.08 -18.53 11.93
CA GLN A 444 24.73 -17.42 11.02
C GLN A 444 24.33 -16.06 11.65
N PRO A 445 24.44 -15.78 12.97
CA PRO A 445 23.67 -14.72 13.62
C PRO A 445 24.17 -13.30 13.31
N HIS A 446 25.33 -13.16 12.67
CA HIS A 446 25.93 -11.87 12.37
C HIS A 446 25.62 -11.36 10.95
N VAL A 447 25.12 -12.24 10.07
CA VAL A 447 24.81 -11.90 8.67
C VAL A 447 23.32 -11.63 8.49
N SER A 448 22.45 -12.20 9.33
CA SER A 448 21.01 -11.97 9.24
C SER A 448 20.52 -10.89 10.21
N GLY A 449 19.70 -9.97 9.70
CA GLY A 449 19.17 -8.88 10.52
C GLY A 449 18.29 -9.36 11.69
N ALA A 450 17.57 -10.47 11.52
CA ALA A 450 16.67 -11.01 12.54
C ALA A 450 17.41 -11.56 13.77
N ALA A 451 18.55 -12.23 13.56
CA ALA A 451 19.37 -12.76 14.65
C ALA A 451 19.99 -11.63 15.45
N ALA A 452 20.67 -10.70 14.76
CA ALA A 452 21.28 -9.52 15.35
C ALA A 452 20.29 -8.70 16.18
N ALA A 453 19.07 -8.48 15.65
CA ALA A 453 18.03 -7.74 16.34
C ALA A 453 17.60 -8.42 17.66
N ILE A 454 17.39 -9.74 17.64
CA ILE A 454 16.90 -10.53 18.77
C ILE A 454 17.95 -10.67 19.88
N GLU A 455 19.20 -10.93 19.52
CA GLU A 455 20.28 -11.09 20.50
C GLU A 455 20.46 -9.84 21.35
N ARG A 456 20.54 -8.69 20.69
CA ARG A 456 20.74 -7.41 21.34
C ARG A 456 19.47 -6.94 22.07
N LEU A 457 18.27 -7.18 21.52
CA LEU A 457 17.01 -6.93 22.25
C LEU A 457 16.94 -7.76 23.54
N ALA A 458 17.32 -9.04 23.50
CA ALA A 458 17.33 -9.90 24.68
C ALA A 458 18.31 -9.40 25.75
N GLU A 459 19.49 -8.94 25.33
CA GLU A 459 20.44 -8.29 26.23
C GLU A 459 19.84 -7.04 26.87
N MET A 460 19.15 -6.19 26.09
CA MET A 460 18.46 -5.02 26.62
C MET A 460 17.34 -5.39 27.59
N CYS A 461 16.60 -6.47 27.34
CA CYS A 461 15.58 -6.98 28.27
C CYS A 461 16.20 -7.48 29.58
N ARG A 462 17.32 -8.21 29.52
CA ARG A 462 18.02 -8.71 30.71
C ARG A 462 18.65 -7.61 31.56
N THR A 463 19.22 -6.60 30.90
CA THR A 463 19.89 -5.47 31.57
C THR A 463 18.91 -4.38 32.01
N GLY A 464 17.64 -4.47 31.61
CA GLY A 464 16.63 -3.44 31.87
C GLY A 464 16.74 -2.21 30.96
N ALA A 465 17.65 -2.20 29.99
CA ALA A 465 17.81 -1.11 29.03
C ALA A 465 16.58 -0.94 28.11
N TYR A 466 15.75 -1.99 27.96
CA TYR A 466 14.46 -1.90 27.29
C TYR A 466 13.32 -1.92 28.31
N GLY A 467 12.76 -0.75 28.61
CA GLY A 467 11.77 -0.57 29.69
C GLY A 467 10.44 -1.34 29.53
N ARG A 468 10.16 -1.89 28.34
CA ARG A 468 8.95 -2.67 28.03
C ARG A 468 9.20 -4.18 28.02
N ALA A 469 10.37 -4.62 28.46
CA ALA A 469 10.75 -6.02 28.58
C ALA A 469 9.67 -6.93 29.24
N PRO A 470 8.91 -6.50 30.27
CA PRO A 470 7.87 -7.35 30.87
C PRO A 470 6.73 -7.78 29.94
N LEU A 471 6.51 -7.05 28.84
CA LEU A 471 5.45 -7.34 27.86
C LEU A 471 5.95 -8.10 26.63
N ILE A 472 7.26 -8.35 26.54
CA ILE A 472 7.91 -9.04 25.42
C ILE A 472 8.46 -10.38 25.91
N ARG A 473 8.17 -11.44 25.16
CA ARG A 473 8.77 -12.75 25.34
C ARG A 473 9.49 -13.17 24.08
N ILE A 474 10.81 -13.38 24.19
CA ILE A 474 11.58 -14.01 23.11
C ILE A 474 11.43 -15.51 23.29
N VAL A 475 10.80 -16.17 22.31
CA VAL A 475 10.51 -17.59 22.35
C VAL A 475 11.81 -18.37 22.07
N PRO A 476 12.32 -19.16 23.03
CA PRO A 476 13.55 -19.90 22.83
C PRO A 476 13.31 -21.09 21.88
N ARG A 477 14.26 -21.33 20.98
CA ARG A 477 14.31 -22.53 20.15
C ARG A 477 15.22 -23.56 20.80
N VAL A 478 14.67 -24.73 21.07
CA VAL A 478 15.43 -25.88 21.57
C VAL A 478 16.27 -26.45 20.44
N THR A 479 17.56 -26.61 20.68
CA THR A 479 18.51 -27.15 19.69
C THR A 479 19.58 -28.01 20.35
N THR A 480 20.13 -28.94 19.58
CA THR A 480 21.32 -29.72 19.97
C THR A 480 22.62 -29.12 19.44
N ASN A 481 22.56 -28.04 18.65
CA ASN A 481 23.74 -27.42 18.06
C ASN A 481 24.60 -26.75 19.16
N PRO A 482 25.86 -27.18 19.38
CA PRO A 482 26.72 -26.60 20.42
C PRO A 482 26.93 -25.09 20.29
N ALA A 483 26.86 -24.54 19.07
CA ALA A 483 26.99 -23.11 18.80
C ALA A 483 25.87 -22.29 19.44
N ALA A 484 24.74 -22.89 19.83
CA ALA A 484 23.63 -22.20 20.48
C ALA A 484 23.96 -21.71 21.91
N ARG A 485 25.05 -22.19 22.52
CA ARG A 485 25.39 -21.85 23.90
C ARG A 485 25.65 -20.36 24.04
N GLY A 486 24.86 -19.69 24.90
CA GLY A 486 25.02 -18.26 25.19
C GLY A 486 24.25 -17.33 24.23
N HIS A 487 23.62 -17.87 23.19
CA HIS A 487 22.80 -17.10 22.27
C HIS A 487 21.38 -16.94 22.82
N ALA A 488 20.85 -15.71 22.78
CA ALA A 488 19.49 -15.44 23.23
C ALA A 488 18.46 -15.95 22.22
N GLY A 489 17.36 -16.52 22.73
CA GLY A 489 16.35 -17.16 21.87
C GLY A 489 16.70 -18.59 21.47
N TYR A 490 17.73 -19.20 22.08
CA TYR A 490 18.03 -20.63 21.95
C TYR A 490 18.13 -21.32 23.31
N ALA A 491 17.73 -22.59 23.34
CA ALA A 491 17.89 -23.49 24.48
C ALA A 491 18.70 -24.70 24.02
N LEU A 492 19.95 -24.79 24.49
CA LEU A 492 20.80 -25.95 24.21
C LEU A 492 20.40 -27.13 25.10
N VAL A 493 20.02 -28.23 24.48
CA VAL A 493 19.78 -29.50 25.16
C VAL A 493 20.63 -30.60 24.53
N ASP A 494 20.88 -31.66 25.27
CA ASP A 494 21.51 -32.84 24.68
C ASP A 494 20.52 -33.62 23.80
N ARG A 495 21.05 -34.55 22.99
CA ARG A 495 20.25 -35.34 22.05
C ARG A 495 19.22 -36.24 22.75
N ALA A 496 19.54 -36.74 23.95
CA ALA A 496 18.65 -37.62 24.70
C ALA A 496 17.45 -36.84 25.25
N GLU A 497 17.68 -35.63 25.74
CA GLU A 497 16.64 -34.72 26.20
C GLU A 497 15.76 -34.24 25.05
N MET A 498 16.36 -33.88 23.90
CA MET A 498 15.60 -33.57 22.69
C MET A 498 14.69 -34.74 22.25
N GLN A 499 15.17 -35.98 22.33
CA GLN A 499 14.33 -37.16 22.06
C GLN A 499 13.21 -37.34 23.09
N ARG A 500 13.48 -37.11 24.38
CA ARG A 500 12.46 -37.18 25.44
C ARG A 500 11.37 -36.15 25.27
N LEU A 501 11.74 -34.91 24.97
CA LEU A 501 10.81 -33.82 24.70
C LEU A 501 9.96 -34.13 23.45
N ALA A 502 10.55 -34.75 22.42
CA ALA A 502 9.84 -35.16 21.20
C ALA A 502 8.84 -36.29 21.46
N PHE A 503 9.21 -37.24 22.32
CA PHE A 503 8.33 -38.33 22.72
C PHE A 503 7.15 -37.87 23.59
N ARG A 504 7.35 -36.84 24.41
CA ARG A 504 6.30 -36.27 25.27
C ARG A 504 5.33 -35.35 24.53
N GLU A 505 5.49 -35.19 23.21
CA GLU A 505 4.73 -34.25 22.39
C GLU A 505 4.77 -32.81 22.94
N SER A 506 5.79 -32.48 23.74
CA SER A 506 5.96 -31.14 24.29
C SER A 506 6.57 -30.18 23.28
N PHE A 507 6.89 -30.63 22.08
CA PHE A 507 7.34 -29.80 20.97
C PHE A 507 6.17 -29.42 20.07
N ARG A 508 6.18 -28.16 19.62
CA ARG A 508 5.35 -27.72 18.50
C ARG A 508 6.06 -28.04 17.19
N LYS A 509 5.45 -28.93 16.41
CA LYS A 509 6.03 -29.46 15.17
C LYS A 509 6.05 -28.39 14.07
N GLU A 510 5.06 -27.51 14.06
CA GLU A 510 4.88 -26.37 13.15
C GLU A 510 5.98 -25.30 13.33
N LEU A 511 6.70 -25.34 14.46
CA LEU A 511 7.81 -24.44 14.81
C LEU A 511 9.17 -25.13 14.73
N GLY A 512 9.23 -26.27 14.06
CA GLY A 512 10.43 -27.07 13.90
C GLY A 512 10.82 -27.24 12.44
N ASN A 513 12.06 -27.71 12.22
CA ASN A 513 12.57 -27.89 10.87
C ASN A 513 11.75 -28.98 10.12
N PRO A 514 11.21 -28.70 8.92
CA PRO A 514 10.28 -29.61 8.24
C PRO A 514 10.92 -30.90 7.72
N GLU A 515 12.26 -31.02 7.63
CA GLU A 515 12.92 -32.17 7.02
C GLU A 515 14.11 -32.72 7.81
N GLY A 516 14.14 -34.05 8.00
CA GLY A 516 15.34 -34.92 8.05
C GLY A 516 16.42 -34.73 9.13
N GLU A 517 16.47 -33.59 9.81
CA GLU A 517 17.52 -33.20 10.75
C GLU A 517 17.07 -33.33 12.22
N PRO A 518 18.01 -33.29 13.21
CA PRO A 518 17.63 -33.23 14.62
C PRO A 518 16.61 -32.11 14.85
N ARG A 519 15.45 -32.49 15.44
CA ARG A 519 14.26 -31.66 15.63
C ARG A 519 14.56 -30.42 16.49
N ASN A 520 15.09 -29.36 15.88
CA ASN A 520 15.20 -28.05 16.51
C ASN A 520 13.81 -27.41 16.49
N GLY A 521 13.24 -27.07 17.65
CA GLY A 521 11.84 -26.62 17.74
C GLY A 521 11.51 -25.88 19.03
N VAL A 522 10.27 -25.47 19.19
CA VAL A 522 9.78 -24.71 20.35
C VAL A 522 8.98 -25.62 21.27
N LEU A 523 9.08 -25.43 22.59
CA LEU A 523 8.27 -26.18 23.55
C LEU A 523 6.86 -25.59 23.68
N ALA A 524 5.87 -26.42 23.96
CA ALA A 524 4.52 -25.98 24.28
C ALA A 524 4.50 -24.96 25.42
N SER A 525 5.30 -25.21 26.47
CA SER A 525 5.48 -24.31 27.62
C SER A 525 6.10 -22.94 27.26
N ASP A 526 6.82 -22.86 26.14
CA ASP A 526 7.40 -21.59 25.68
C ASP A 526 6.32 -20.63 25.13
N LEU A 527 5.17 -21.18 24.75
CA LEU A 527 4.02 -20.46 24.21
C LEU A 527 2.90 -20.28 25.26
N GLU A 528 3.05 -20.88 26.44
CA GLU A 528 2.14 -20.77 27.59
C GLU A 528 2.49 -19.54 28.45
N GLY A 529 1.50 -18.77 28.95
CA GLY A 529 1.74 -17.58 29.77
C GLY A 529 0.70 -16.46 29.63
N HIS A 530 0.97 -15.31 30.24
CA HIS A 530 0.11 -14.11 30.27
C HIS A 530 0.10 -13.30 28.95
N GLU A 531 -0.79 -12.31 28.86
CA GLU A 531 -0.95 -11.35 27.74
C GLU A 531 0.38 -10.64 27.40
N GLY A 532 0.70 -10.50 26.11
CA GLY A 532 1.97 -9.93 25.66
C GLY A 532 2.32 -10.27 24.21
N VAL A 533 3.53 -9.87 23.79
CA VAL A 533 4.05 -10.13 22.44
C VAL A 533 5.16 -11.18 22.50
N TYR A 534 5.01 -12.22 21.69
CA TYR A 534 5.93 -13.35 21.57
C TYR A 534 6.74 -13.14 20.29
N LEU A 535 8.06 -13.10 20.38
CA LEU A 535 8.96 -12.99 19.25
C LEU A 535 9.55 -14.36 18.96
N LEU A 536 9.29 -14.89 17.77
CA LEU A 536 9.81 -16.18 17.35
C LEU A 536 10.51 -16.06 16.00
N ARG A 537 11.77 -16.50 15.95
CA ARG A 537 12.50 -16.64 14.70
C ARG A 537 12.09 -17.91 13.98
N VAL A 538 11.73 -17.79 12.70
CA VAL A 538 11.25 -18.91 11.88
C VAL A 538 11.82 -18.85 10.46
N THR A 539 11.83 -20.00 9.78
CA THR A 539 11.99 -20.02 8.33
C THR A 539 10.69 -19.56 7.68
N ILE A 540 10.73 -19.28 6.37
CA ILE A 540 9.50 -18.96 5.62
C ILE A 540 8.52 -20.14 5.63
N LEU A 541 9.02 -21.37 5.51
CA LEU A 541 8.17 -22.57 5.52
C LEU A 541 7.50 -22.79 6.88
N GLU A 542 8.26 -22.64 7.96
CA GLU A 542 7.69 -22.69 9.33
C GLU A 542 6.65 -21.60 9.54
N ALA A 543 6.89 -20.38 9.05
CA ALA A 543 5.91 -19.29 9.17
C ALA A 543 4.59 -19.63 8.47
N ILE A 544 4.67 -20.25 7.30
CA ILE A 544 3.53 -20.70 6.50
C ILE A 544 2.76 -21.81 7.23
N GLU A 545 3.46 -22.79 7.78
CA GLU A 545 2.85 -23.86 8.58
C GLU A 545 2.11 -23.29 9.80
N VAL A 546 2.71 -22.34 10.51
CA VAL A 546 2.08 -21.65 11.66
C VAL A 546 0.81 -20.92 11.26
N LEU A 547 0.87 -20.14 10.18
CA LEU A 547 -0.26 -19.32 9.74
C LEU A 547 -1.45 -20.17 9.28
N SER A 548 -1.17 -21.39 8.81
CA SER A 548 -2.15 -22.39 8.41
C SER A 548 -2.71 -23.26 9.53
N SER A 549 -2.08 -23.22 10.71
CA SER A 549 -2.44 -24.07 11.83
C SER A 549 -3.54 -23.46 12.68
N GLU A 550 -4.66 -24.17 12.84
CA GLU A 550 -5.77 -23.77 13.71
C GLU A 550 -5.31 -23.68 15.18
N ASP A 551 -4.42 -24.57 15.62
CA ASP A 551 -3.87 -24.59 16.99
C ASP A 551 -3.19 -23.27 17.36
N PHE A 552 -2.45 -22.67 16.41
CA PHE A 552 -1.78 -21.39 16.63
C PHE A 552 -2.76 -20.21 16.63
N ARG A 553 -3.82 -20.27 15.81
CA ARG A 553 -4.90 -19.28 15.81
C ARG A 553 -5.69 -19.29 17.10
N GLU A 554 -5.86 -20.45 17.73
CA GLU A 554 -6.50 -20.54 19.05
C GLU A 554 -5.58 -20.02 20.17
N LEU A 555 -4.28 -20.31 20.08
CA LEU A 555 -3.31 -19.94 21.11
C LEU A 555 -2.97 -18.45 21.12
N PHE A 556 -2.97 -17.81 19.96
CA PHE A 556 -2.62 -16.41 19.77
C PHE A 556 -3.79 -15.63 19.21
N GLY A 557 -4.13 -14.50 19.83
CA GLY A 557 -5.21 -13.63 19.35
C GLY A 557 -4.86 -12.86 18.09
N ASP A 558 -3.58 -12.84 17.67
CA ASP A 558 -3.10 -12.24 16.43
C ASP A 558 -1.70 -12.83 16.11
N ILE A 559 -1.40 -13.06 14.83
CA ILE A 559 -0.09 -13.53 14.37
C ILE A 559 0.45 -12.53 13.35
N LYS A 560 1.66 -12.03 13.56
CA LYS A 560 2.35 -11.05 12.71
C LYS A 560 3.51 -11.69 11.99
N PHE A 561 3.67 -11.34 10.73
CA PHE A 561 4.81 -11.76 9.93
C PHE A 561 5.73 -10.59 9.61
N TRP A 562 6.95 -10.63 10.15
CA TRP A 562 7.95 -9.57 9.99
C TRP A 562 9.23 -10.13 9.36
N HIS A 563 9.78 -9.43 8.38
CA HIS A 563 10.85 -9.92 7.52
C HIS A 563 12.05 -8.97 7.45
N PHE A 564 13.24 -9.49 7.74
CA PHE A 564 14.51 -8.81 7.52
C PHE A 564 15.02 -9.10 6.11
N ALA A 565 15.14 -8.06 5.29
CA ALA A 565 15.38 -8.12 3.85
C ALA A 565 16.73 -8.69 3.39
N THR A 566 17.55 -9.26 4.28
CA THR A 566 18.92 -9.70 4.02
C THR A 566 19.02 -11.05 3.30
N GLU A 567 17.91 -11.77 3.09
CA GLU A 567 17.88 -13.01 2.31
C GLU A 567 17.33 -12.81 0.90
N ASN A 568 18.04 -13.37 -0.08
CA ASN A 568 17.46 -13.66 -1.39
C ASN A 568 16.63 -14.95 -1.28
N ILE A 569 15.35 -14.79 -0.94
CA ILE A 569 14.38 -15.89 -0.78
C ILE A 569 14.42 -16.86 -1.97
N ASP A 570 14.62 -16.35 -3.19
CA ASP A 570 14.69 -17.12 -4.42
C ASP A 570 15.93 -18.05 -4.50
N GLU A 571 17.03 -17.71 -3.81
CA GLU A 571 18.24 -18.55 -3.77
C GLU A 571 18.11 -19.69 -2.76
N ARG A 572 17.42 -19.47 -1.64
CA ARG A 572 17.22 -20.50 -0.60
C ARG A 572 16.17 -21.53 -1.04
N ILE A 573 15.08 -21.10 -1.68
CA ILE A 573 14.09 -22.00 -2.29
C ILE A 573 14.75 -22.87 -3.38
N ALA A 574 15.61 -22.27 -4.21
CA ALA A 574 16.36 -22.99 -5.23
C ALA A 574 17.37 -24.00 -4.67
N TRP A 575 17.86 -23.78 -3.45
CA TRP A 575 18.78 -24.70 -2.78
C TRP A 575 18.06 -25.97 -2.28
N HIS A 576 16.89 -25.83 -1.66
CA HIS A 576 16.08 -26.98 -1.21
C HIS A 576 15.51 -27.81 -2.37
N ALA A 577 15.06 -27.16 -3.46
CA ALA A 577 14.50 -27.85 -4.62
C ALA A 577 15.52 -28.74 -5.37
N ARG A 578 16.83 -28.46 -5.25
CA ARG A 578 17.90 -29.27 -5.88
C ARG A 578 17.93 -30.71 -5.37
N ASN A 579 17.53 -30.96 -4.13
CA ASN A 579 17.56 -32.30 -3.54
C ASN A 579 16.40 -33.19 -4.00
N LEU A 580 15.40 -32.63 -4.70
CA LEU A 580 14.19 -33.32 -5.16
C LEU A 580 14.22 -33.67 -6.66
N GLY A 581 15.37 -33.53 -7.33
CA GLY A 581 15.52 -33.89 -8.75
C GLY A 581 14.82 -32.93 -9.73
N VAL A 582 14.32 -31.81 -9.23
CA VAL A 582 13.70 -30.74 -10.01
C VAL A 582 14.79 -29.78 -10.46
N THR A 583 14.77 -29.38 -11.74
CA THR A 583 15.74 -28.40 -12.25
C THR A 583 15.60 -27.07 -11.52
N ARG A 584 16.69 -26.29 -11.44
CA ARG A 584 16.71 -25.00 -10.74
C ARG A 584 15.58 -24.08 -11.23
N GLU A 585 15.34 -24.00 -12.53
CA GLU A 585 14.26 -23.16 -13.08
C GLU A 585 12.85 -23.70 -12.73
N GLN A 586 12.62 -25.02 -12.80
CA GLN A 586 11.30 -25.61 -12.51
C GLN A 586 10.94 -25.59 -11.02
N GLY A 587 11.92 -25.83 -10.15
CA GLY A 587 11.73 -25.78 -8.70
C GLY A 587 11.52 -24.36 -8.21
N GLN A 588 12.22 -23.40 -8.81
CA GLN A 588 11.98 -21.98 -8.58
C GLN A 588 10.56 -21.58 -9.01
N GLU A 589 10.09 -21.98 -10.19
CA GLU A 589 8.79 -21.53 -10.69
C GLU A 589 7.60 -22.16 -9.94
N ILE A 590 7.62 -23.48 -9.70
CA ILE A 590 6.51 -24.20 -9.03
C ILE A 590 6.38 -23.77 -7.57
N MET A 591 7.50 -23.66 -6.84
CA MET A 591 7.47 -23.15 -5.47
C MET A 591 7.26 -21.65 -5.40
N ARG A 592 7.79 -20.86 -6.33
CA ARG A 592 7.47 -19.44 -6.39
C ARG A 592 5.98 -19.24 -6.58
N GLN A 593 5.29 -19.95 -7.46
CA GLN A 593 3.86 -19.75 -7.71
C GLN A 593 3.00 -20.24 -6.54
N ALA A 594 3.22 -21.47 -6.06
CA ALA A 594 2.43 -22.03 -4.95
C ALA A 594 2.69 -21.33 -3.61
N LEU A 595 3.94 -21.00 -3.28
CA LEU A 595 4.24 -20.21 -2.07
C LEU A 595 3.69 -18.82 -2.23
N ARG A 596 3.81 -18.19 -3.40
CA ARG A 596 3.31 -16.82 -3.62
C ARG A 596 1.80 -16.75 -3.42
N ASP A 597 1.02 -17.61 -4.06
CA ASP A 597 -0.44 -17.58 -3.96
C ASP A 597 -0.90 -17.86 -2.51
N TYR A 598 -0.27 -18.82 -1.84
CA TYR A 598 -0.55 -19.12 -0.43
C TYR A 598 -0.08 -18.04 0.55
N VAL A 599 1.10 -17.46 0.33
CA VAL A 599 1.70 -16.37 1.14
C VAL A 599 0.82 -15.11 1.06
N ILE A 600 0.20 -14.85 -0.08
CA ILE A 600 -0.70 -13.70 -0.26
C ILE A 600 -2.00 -13.88 0.51
N GLU A 601 -2.60 -15.06 0.34
CA GLU A 601 -3.92 -15.34 0.87
C GLU A 601 -3.88 -15.50 2.39
N GLU A 602 -2.87 -16.17 2.94
CA GLU A 602 -2.81 -16.51 4.37
C GLU A 602 -1.91 -15.58 5.21
N MET A 603 -0.87 -14.93 4.65
CA MET A 603 0.09 -14.18 5.47
C MET A 603 -0.28 -12.71 5.73
N GLY A 604 -1.31 -12.20 5.07
CA GLY A 604 -1.78 -10.83 5.25
C GLY A 604 -0.69 -9.77 5.01
N ALA A 605 -0.86 -8.60 5.62
CA ALA A 605 0.06 -7.48 5.42
C ALA A 605 1.40 -7.71 6.16
N GLN A 606 2.51 -7.62 5.42
CA GLN A 606 3.85 -7.94 5.92
C GLN A 606 4.59 -6.68 6.41
N TYR A 607 5.33 -6.80 7.53
CA TYR A 607 6.26 -5.75 7.95
C TYR A 607 7.68 -6.09 7.45
N ARG A 608 8.29 -5.21 6.66
CA ARG A 608 9.66 -5.41 6.15
C ARG A 608 10.62 -4.38 6.71
N PHE A 609 11.72 -4.86 7.27
CA PHE A 609 12.83 -4.04 7.76
C PHE A 609 13.74 -3.59 6.60
N SER A 610 14.36 -2.42 6.74
CA SER A 610 15.23 -1.81 5.73
C SER A 610 16.63 -2.45 5.73
N HIS A 611 17.44 -2.15 4.71
CA HIS A 611 18.82 -2.67 4.63
C HIS A 611 19.71 -1.93 5.64
N ALA A 612 20.64 -2.66 6.27
CA ALA A 612 21.60 -2.08 7.20
C ALA A 612 22.64 -1.20 6.48
N ARG A 613 23.01 -0.08 7.12
CA ARG A 613 24.09 0.83 6.71
C ARG A 613 25.38 0.62 7.49
N ALA A 614 25.30 -0.15 8.56
CA ALA A 614 26.42 -0.45 9.43
C ALA A 614 27.69 -0.85 8.69
N THR A 615 28.80 -0.28 9.12
CA THR A 615 30.13 -0.56 8.57
C THR A 615 30.89 -1.59 9.40
N ASN A 616 30.37 -1.91 10.59
CA ASN A 616 30.86 -2.92 11.51
C ASN A 616 29.71 -3.65 12.20
N LEU A 617 30.05 -4.69 12.97
CA LEU A 617 29.08 -5.58 13.60
C LEU A 617 28.24 -4.90 14.69
N ASP A 618 28.85 -4.06 15.53
CA ASP A 618 28.16 -3.40 16.63
C ASP A 618 27.11 -2.41 16.11
N GLU A 619 27.48 -1.63 15.08
CA GLU A 619 26.55 -0.77 14.34
C GLU A 619 25.41 -1.57 13.71
N PHE A 620 25.71 -2.75 13.17
CA PHE A 620 24.72 -3.61 12.50
C PHE A 620 23.70 -4.11 13.51
N GLN A 621 24.16 -4.64 14.64
CA GLN A 621 23.29 -5.10 15.72
C GLN A 621 22.44 -3.97 16.28
N GLN A 622 23.04 -2.80 16.52
CA GLN A 622 22.30 -1.63 16.99
C GLN A 622 21.21 -1.23 15.98
N GLU A 623 21.55 -1.12 14.69
CA GLU A 623 20.62 -0.70 13.65
C GLU A 623 19.46 -1.70 13.50
N MET A 624 19.73 -3.00 13.52
CA MET A 624 18.70 -4.04 13.41
C MET A 624 17.79 -4.09 14.65
N THR A 625 18.34 -3.93 15.85
CA THR A 625 17.54 -3.86 17.08
C THR A 625 16.69 -2.60 17.16
N GLU A 626 17.22 -1.44 16.78
CA GLU A 626 16.43 -0.21 16.69
C GLU A 626 15.26 -0.42 15.73
N GLN A 627 15.52 -0.98 14.55
CA GLN A 627 14.49 -1.30 13.58
C GLN A 627 13.40 -2.23 14.15
N LEU A 628 13.76 -3.23 14.95
CA LEU A 628 12.82 -4.16 15.59
C LEU A 628 12.01 -3.53 16.75
N ILE A 629 12.63 -2.68 17.57
CA ILE A 629 11.99 -2.08 18.75
C ILE A 629 10.84 -1.17 18.35
N PHE A 630 10.98 -0.37 17.30
CA PHE A 630 9.93 0.59 16.90
C PHE A 630 8.57 -0.07 16.60
N PRO A 631 8.47 -1.11 15.74
CA PRO A 631 7.20 -1.80 15.52
C PRO A 631 6.74 -2.64 16.72
N LEU A 632 7.64 -3.17 17.55
CA LEU A 632 7.27 -3.81 18.81
C LEU A 632 6.55 -2.83 19.73
N ASP A 633 7.16 -1.67 19.88
CA ASP A 633 6.64 -0.60 20.69
C ASP A 633 5.28 -0.13 20.20
N ALA A 634 5.09 -0.10 18.89
CA ALA A 634 3.83 0.22 18.26
C ALA A 634 2.78 -0.88 18.45
N LEU A 635 3.17 -2.15 18.35
CA LEU A 635 2.29 -3.29 18.60
C LEU A 635 1.80 -3.31 20.05
N LEU A 636 2.69 -3.02 21.01
CA LEU A 636 2.37 -2.87 22.44
C LEU A 636 1.45 -1.68 22.76
N MET A 637 1.43 -0.66 21.89
CA MET A 637 0.46 0.44 21.91
C MET A 637 -0.86 0.13 21.18
N GLY A 638 -0.92 -1.00 20.48
CA GLY A 638 -2.08 -1.43 19.70
C GLY A 638 -2.08 -0.96 18.24
N MET A 639 -1.05 -0.29 17.74
CA MET A 639 -1.02 0.32 16.39
C MET A 639 -0.90 -0.69 15.22
N PHE A 640 -0.66 -1.97 15.51
CA PHE A 640 -0.49 -3.04 14.51
C PHE A 640 -1.61 -4.10 14.56
N ARG A 641 -2.79 -3.82 15.15
CA ARG A 641 -3.85 -4.84 15.30
C ARG A 641 -4.41 -5.31 13.95
N GLY A 642 -4.37 -6.63 13.74
CA GLY A 642 -5.12 -7.34 12.69
C GLY A 642 -6.53 -7.66 13.19
N ALA A 643 -7.45 -7.96 12.29
CA ALA A 643 -8.89 -8.03 12.57
C ALA A 643 -9.28 -9.01 13.70
N VAL A 644 -10.32 -8.62 14.44
CA VAL A 644 -11.11 -9.47 15.36
C VAL A 644 -12.05 -10.34 14.55
#